data_AF-A0A8J7XHF8-F1
#
_entry.id   AF-A0A8J7XHF8-F1
#
_cell.length_a   1.000
_cell.length_b   1.000
_cell.length_c   1.000
_cell.angle_alpha   90.00
_cell.angle_beta   90.00
_cell.angle_gamma   90.00
#
_symmetry.space_group_name_H-M   'P 1'
#
loop_
_entity.id
_entity.type
_entity.pdbx_description
1 polymer ?
#
loop_
_entity_poly.entity_id
_entity_poly.type
_entity_poly.pdbx_seq_one_letter_code
_entity_poly.pdbx_strand_id
1 'polypeptide(L)'
;MIKPAPSYEKEGRDLVRLWNSFDDFLRHHVTVQIEGTLGNDFERCETVLSHAEPAGIPITLQIQGDNGDRQDTMPPGRVRDFLDRYDNIIGLQIVEASQRTFVNQPAGPEYTMGRNARYARDIIELAGERGLFMSWQLMRDNWAAIGCSVDNEALFDAISRHAANVIPTHEMNCEFCKPIDHLSAMGLWISGATAQWGVEAQSWYWSDSGYSQPGCCFPGTLDMPGGLYAIMFLLGAAAGATVYSIEPPKDAWEGPDAWRFTDHMEPLFRRLVTERLIPMRGEMFEACPVAYHLPLCRRADEYYKILEDLDFDHAEGRLIRAMNGVYDRSRDAEFIPNDPRFGFVPILPTRTPDSVLDRFDLVLRPGDIESVEQARELISPNFPQIDRGEAWSSRAGPLICAVNTHENWYVPERTKLPVPRRPAGLRFDGFELSWEPASGDSGWHVWLLRNGRESRLTQNPIAEPSYSPADVQAGDRYAVSALTEATENIEATLHLHDLLLFSSRESRRSRWISASGIAVERPRYGESIPSTSEEVKARELRCAECSPVEDLASPVVHVNGLENEVMKAMTAWKLAIEAEDVDGTLAWYATDYRESDGRTVESVRVALRCLLWSQLSERFGSLEEEWGRVAAWRRPVVRLRTRAWEHVSSDEVVVLAQYQLWAGAGPEMEPSDMLKLPFGRCNDMRMTWRRTEAGWRLKNTDPPFLQAEDLFPYRYTYQGW
;
A
#
# COMPACT_ATOMS: atom_id res chain seq x y z
N MET A 1 -0.33 2.33 -38.64
CA MET A 1 0.32 3.66 -38.59
C MET A 1 1.30 3.64 -37.44
N ILE A 2 2.61 3.60 -37.74
CA ILE A 2 3.66 3.70 -36.73
C ILE A 2 3.61 5.14 -36.21
N LYS A 3 3.23 5.36 -34.95
CA LYS A 3 3.44 6.67 -34.32
C LYS A 3 4.93 7.00 -34.48
N PRO A 4 5.31 8.17 -34.99
CA PRO A 4 6.72 8.54 -35.03
C PRO A 4 7.25 8.43 -33.60
N ALA A 5 8.40 7.75 -33.43
CA ALA A 5 9.04 7.67 -32.12
C ALA A 5 9.19 9.09 -31.57
N PRO A 6 8.76 9.36 -30.32
CA PRO A 6 9.00 10.66 -29.72
C PRO A 6 10.50 10.92 -29.77
N SER A 7 10.89 12.08 -30.28
CA SER A 7 12.28 12.49 -30.27
C SER A 7 12.72 12.71 -28.82
N TYR A 8 13.75 12.00 -28.34
CA TYR A 8 14.30 12.17 -26.97
C TYR A 8 14.68 13.63 -26.67
N GLU A 9 15.03 14.40 -27.71
CA GLU A 9 15.21 15.85 -27.63
C GLU A 9 13.98 16.62 -27.15
N LYS A 10 12.79 16.19 -27.57
CA LYS A 10 11.52 16.77 -27.11
C LYS A 10 11.30 16.41 -25.64
N GLU A 11 11.57 15.17 -25.25
CA GLU A 11 11.47 14.72 -23.86
C GLU A 11 12.40 15.52 -22.94
N GLY A 12 13.68 15.68 -23.30
CA GLY A 12 14.63 16.51 -22.53
C GLY A 12 14.18 17.97 -22.38
N ARG A 13 13.65 18.59 -23.45
CA ARG A 13 13.08 19.94 -23.36
C ARG A 13 11.81 20.01 -22.51
N ASP A 14 10.95 19.00 -22.62
CA ASP A 14 9.71 18.93 -21.84
C ASP A 14 10.05 18.76 -20.34
N LEU A 15 11.06 17.96 -19.99
CA LEU A 15 11.60 17.85 -18.63
C LEU A 15 12.03 19.21 -18.07
N VAL A 16 12.85 19.97 -18.81
CA VAL A 16 13.30 21.30 -18.37
C VAL A 16 12.12 22.26 -18.20
N ARG A 17 11.14 22.22 -19.11
CA ARG A 17 9.92 23.02 -19.00
C ARG A 17 9.12 22.67 -17.74
N LEU A 18 8.92 21.39 -17.48
CA LEU A 18 8.18 20.89 -16.32
C LEU A 18 8.89 21.22 -15.01
N TRP A 19 10.22 21.02 -14.93
CA TRP A 19 11.02 21.40 -13.77
C TRP A 19 10.91 22.90 -13.45
N ASN A 20 10.93 23.75 -14.48
CA ASN A 20 10.78 25.20 -14.31
C ASN A 20 9.37 25.63 -13.87
N SER A 21 8.38 24.74 -13.94
CA SER A 21 7.02 25.00 -13.42
C SER A 21 6.91 24.79 -11.91
N PHE A 22 7.84 24.05 -11.30
CA PHE A 22 7.88 23.86 -9.85
C PHE A 22 8.29 25.16 -9.13
N ASP A 23 7.66 25.39 -7.99
CA ASP A 23 8.06 26.47 -7.09
C ASP A 23 9.38 26.14 -6.37
N ASP A 24 9.93 27.13 -5.66
CA ASP A 24 11.22 26.96 -4.96
C ASP A 24 11.15 25.87 -3.88
N PHE A 25 9.96 25.64 -3.30
CA PHE A 25 9.79 24.58 -2.33
C PHE A 25 9.96 23.22 -2.98
N LEU A 26 9.22 22.91 -4.05
CA LEU A 26 9.32 21.62 -4.73
C LEU A 26 10.72 21.40 -5.31
N ARG A 27 11.32 22.40 -5.96
CA ARG A 27 12.69 22.29 -6.51
C ARG A 27 13.76 21.99 -5.46
N HIS A 28 13.51 22.34 -4.19
CA HIS A 28 14.43 22.02 -3.09
C HIS A 28 14.25 20.60 -2.51
N HIS A 29 13.13 19.93 -2.78
CA HIS A 29 12.76 18.66 -2.14
C HIS A 29 12.54 17.50 -3.11
N VAL A 30 12.66 17.71 -4.43
CA VAL A 30 12.38 16.71 -5.46
C VAL A 30 13.61 16.41 -6.30
N THR A 31 13.72 15.14 -6.70
CA THR A 31 14.60 14.67 -7.78
C THR A 31 13.73 14.08 -8.89
N VAL A 32 14.20 14.09 -10.13
CA VAL A 32 13.46 13.49 -11.25
C VAL A 32 14.06 12.13 -11.58
N GLN A 33 13.21 11.10 -11.59
CA GLN A 33 13.57 9.76 -11.98
C GLN A 33 13.61 9.65 -13.51
N ILE A 34 14.65 8.99 -14.05
CA ILE A 34 14.69 8.52 -15.44
C ILE A 34 15.11 7.07 -15.48
N GLU A 35 14.45 6.30 -16.35
CA GLU A 35 14.75 4.89 -16.57
C GLU A 35 15.88 4.69 -17.58
N GLY A 36 16.87 3.88 -17.22
CA GLY A 36 18.03 3.57 -18.04
C GLY A 36 18.33 2.08 -18.14
N THR A 37 17.33 1.19 -18.11
CA THR A 37 17.59 -0.24 -17.91
C THR A 37 17.98 -1.01 -19.18
N LEU A 38 17.54 -0.59 -20.37
CA LEU A 38 17.66 -1.42 -21.59
C LEU A 38 18.03 -0.66 -22.88
N GLY A 39 19.04 -1.15 -23.60
CA GLY A 39 19.26 -0.85 -25.03
C GLY A 39 19.15 0.63 -25.45
N ASN A 40 18.05 0.99 -26.11
CA ASN A 40 17.76 2.36 -26.58
C ASN A 40 17.58 3.37 -25.42
N ASP A 41 17.32 2.90 -24.20
CA ASP A 41 17.23 3.76 -23.01
C ASP A 41 18.56 4.41 -22.67
N PHE A 42 19.69 3.83 -23.07
CA PHE A 42 20.98 4.50 -22.89
C PHE A 42 21.08 5.77 -23.74
N GLU A 43 20.70 5.72 -25.02
CA GLU A 43 20.68 6.91 -25.89
C GLU A 43 19.65 7.95 -25.41
N ARG A 44 18.50 7.47 -24.93
CA ARG A 44 17.51 8.31 -24.26
C ARG A 44 18.11 9.01 -23.04
N CYS A 45 18.76 8.27 -22.13
CA CYS A 45 19.40 8.81 -20.93
C CYS A 45 20.45 9.86 -21.29
N GLU A 46 21.35 9.57 -22.24
CA GLU A 46 22.36 10.53 -22.73
C GLU A 46 21.71 11.85 -23.17
N THR A 47 20.65 11.74 -23.97
CA THR A 47 19.94 12.90 -24.49
C THR A 47 19.27 13.68 -23.35
N VAL A 48 18.50 13.01 -22.50
CA VAL A 48 17.76 13.66 -21.40
C VAL A 48 18.72 14.29 -20.39
N LEU A 49 19.80 13.60 -20.00
CA LEU A 49 20.83 14.10 -19.08
C LEU A 49 21.52 15.35 -19.65
N SER A 50 21.81 15.38 -20.95
CA SER A 50 22.44 16.56 -21.60
C SER A 50 21.58 17.83 -21.56
N HIS A 51 20.25 17.70 -21.42
CA HIS A 51 19.34 18.82 -21.18
C HIS A 51 19.17 19.12 -19.69
N ALA A 52 19.13 18.08 -18.84
CA ALA A 52 18.90 18.20 -17.41
C ALA A 52 20.08 18.86 -16.67
N GLU A 53 21.33 18.52 -17.04
CA GLU A 53 22.53 18.99 -16.35
C GLU A 53 22.71 20.52 -16.43
N PRO A 54 22.67 21.17 -17.62
CA PRO A 54 22.77 22.64 -17.69
C PRO A 54 21.62 23.38 -17.02
N ALA A 55 20.46 22.71 -16.87
CA ALA A 55 19.29 23.24 -16.17
C ALA A 55 19.34 23.02 -14.65
N GLY A 56 20.37 22.34 -14.13
CA GLY A 56 20.56 22.05 -12.72
C GLY A 56 19.49 21.11 -12.13
N ILE A 57 18.95 20.20 -12.95
CA ILE A 57 17.90 19.27 -12.52
C ILE A 57 18.55 18.07 -11.85
N PRO A 58 18.27 17.80 -10.56
CA PRO A 58 18.75 16.60 -9.88
C PRO A 58 18.05 15.35 -10.42
N ILE A 59 18.85 14.36 -10.83
CA ILE A 59 18.38 13.12 -11.44
C ILE A 59 18.61 11.93 -10.51
N THR A 60 17.59 11.08 -10.42
CA THR A 60 17.69 9.70 -9.94
C THR A 60 17.66 8.77 -11.15
N LEU A 61 18.72 7.98 -11.34
CA LEU A 61 18.83 7.07 -12.47
C LEU A 61 18.37 5.67 -12.05
N GLN A 62 17.27 5.18 -12.61
CA GLN A 62 16.83 3.79 -12.44
C GLN A 62 17.68 2.87 -13.32
N ILE A 63 18.33 1.92 -12.67
CA ILE A 63 19.35 1.05 -13.26
C ILE A 63 18.97 -0.44 -13.22
N GLN A 64 17.84 -0.78 -12.61
CA GLN A 64 17.25 -2.11 -12.62
C GLN A 64 15.73 -2.01 -12.39
N GLY A 65 14.96 -2.80 -13.15
CA GLY A 65 13.51 -2.96 -13.03
C GLY A 65 13.06 -4.39 -12.74
N ASP A 66 12.04 -4.86 -13.45
CA ASP A 66 11.29 -6.10 -13.21
C ASP A 66 12.18 -7.36 -13.27
N ASN A 67 11.96 -8.25 -12.31
CA ASN A 67 12.55 -9.60 -12.23
C ASN A 67 12.33 -10.47 -13.45
N GLY A 68 11.20 -10.28 -14.13
CA GLY A 68 10.76 -11.10 -15.25
C GLY A 68 11.72 -11.03 -16.45
N ASP A 69 12.36 -9.89 -16.66
CA ASP A 69 13.27 -9.69 -17.78
C ASP A 69 14.74 -9.71 -17.34
N ARG A 70 15.48 -10.72 -17.82
CA ARG A 70 16.92 -10.85 -17.53
C ARG A 70 17.76 -9.72 -18.14
N GLN A 71 17.18 -8.92 -19.02
CA GLN A 71 17.85 -7.79 -19.66
C GLN A 71 17.57 -6.46 -18.94
N ASP A 72 16.62 -6.42 -18.00
CA ASP A 72 16.16 -5.20 -17.31
C ASP A 72 17.12 -4.76 -16.18
N THR A 73 18.41 -4.62 -16.53
CA THR A 73 19.48 -4.24 -15.60
C THR A 73 20.62 -3.58 -16.37
N MET A 74 20.96 -2.35 -16.01
CA MET A 74 22.10 -1.63 -16.57
C MET A 74 23.43 -2.30 -16.14
N PRO A 75 24.38 -2.56 -17.04
CA PRO A 75 25.69 -3.07 -16.63
C PRO A 75 26.42 -2.09 -15.69
N PRO A 76 27.07 -2.55 -14.60
CA PRO A 76 27.73 -1.65 -13.64
C PRO A 76 28.78 -0.71 -14.25
N GLY A 77 29.49 -1.15 -15.29
CA GLY A 77 30.42 -0.29 -16.04
C GLY A 77 29.72 0.89 -16.70
N ARG A 78 28.52 0.68 -17.25
CA ARG A 78 27.71 1.75 -17.84
C ARG A 78 27.18 2.72 -16.79
N VAL A 79 26.80 2.21 -15.61
CA VAL A 79 26.42 3.06 -14.46
C VAL A 79 27.59 4.01 -14.13
N ARG A 80 28.81 3.47 -13.99
CA ARG A 80 30.02 4.28 -13.73
C ARG A 80 30.28 5.31 -14.83
N ASP A 81 30.12 4.93 -16.11
CA ASP A 81 30.30 5.86 -17.24
C ASP A 81 29.31 7.04 -17.21
N PHE A 82 28.06 6.84 -16.78
CA PHE A 82 27.10 7.94 -16.61
C PHE A 82 27.49 8.83 -15.43
N LEU A 83 27.83 8.23 -14.28
CA LEU A 83 28.24 8.97 -13.09
C LEU A 83 29.53 9.78 -13.28
N ASP A 84 30.44 9.34 -14.16
CA ASP A 84 31.67 10.06 -14.48
C ASP A 84 31.45 11.26 -15.44
N ARG A 85 30.28 11.35 -16.09
CA ARG A 85 29.99 12.37 -17.10
C ARG A 85 28.92 13.39 -16.70
N TYR A 86 28.05 13.04 -15.76
CA TYR A 86 26.90 13.86 -15.39
C TYR A 86 26.84 14.05 -13.88
N ASP A 87 27.20 15.26 -13.43
CA ASP A 87 27.26 15.60 -12.00
C ASP A 87 25.86 15.80 -11.39
N ASN A 88 24.83 15.95 -12.24
CA ASN A 88 23.46 16.13 -11.81
C ASN A 88 22.75 14.80 -11.46
N ILE A 89 23.40 13.65 -11.68
CA ILE A 89 22.92 12.37 -11.14
C ILE A 89 23.27 12.33 -9.65
N ILE A 90 22.26 12.45 -8.80
CA ILE A 90 22.43 12.48 -7.34
C ILE A 90 21.91 11.23 -6.64
N GLY A 91 21.23 10.35 -7.38
CA GLY A 91 20.71 9.09 -6.88
C GLY A 91 20.72 7.97 -7.91
N LEU A 92 20.82 6.74 -7.43
CA LEU A 92 20.57 5.52 -8.20
C LEU A 92 19.29 4.85 -7.70
N GLN A 93 18.64 4.07 -8.57
CA GLN A 93 17.41 3.37 -8.19
C GLN A 93 17.34 1.94 -8.71
N ILE A 94 16.88 1.04 -7.84
CA ILE A 94 16.47 -0.32 -8.17
C ILE A 94 14.99 -0.44 -7.81
N VAL A 95 14.17 -0.94 -8.73
CA VAL A 95 12.73 -1.16 -8.51
C VAL A 95 12.38 -2.62 -8.80
N GLU A 96 11.34 -3.15 -8.15
CA GLU A 96 10.73 -4.46 -8.40
C GLU A 96 11.64 -5.71 -8.32
N ALA A 97 12.95 -5.57 -8.13
CA ALA A 97 13.90 -6.68 -8.20
C ALA A 97 13.89 -7.53 -6.93
N SER A 98 13.38 -8.76 -6.99
CA SER A 98 13.26 -9.69 -5.88
C SER A 98 14.62 -10.10 -5.35
N GLN A 99 14.69 -10.13 -4.02
CA GLN A 99 15.87 -10.42 -3.23
C GLN A 99 15.70 -11.69 -2.38
N ARG A 100 14.67 -12.50 -2.69
CA ARG A 100 14.39 -13.76 -2.00
C ARG A 100 15.38 -14.82 -2.44
N THR A 101 16.14 -15.35 -1.50
CA THR A 101 17.09 -16.43 -1.75
C THR A 101 17.25 -17.24 -0.48
N PHE A 102 16.95 -18.54 -0.53
CA PHE A 102 17.02 -19.47 0.61
C PHE A 102 17.58 -20.83 0.17
N VAL A 103 18.75 -20.79 -0.47
CA VAL A 103 19.45 -21.95 -1.03
C VAL A 103 20.39 -22.58 0.00
N ASN A 104 21.14 -21.75 0.75
CA ASN A 104 22.10 -22.18 1.78
C ASN A 104 22.99 -23.38 1.38
N GLN A 105 23.74 -23.23 0.28
CA GLN A 105 24.74 -24.21 -0.12
C GLN A 105 26.00 -24.15 0.76
N PRO A 106 26.67 -25.29 1.00
CA PRO A 106 27.89 -25.36 1.80
C PRO A 106 29.06 -24.49 1.29
N ALA A 107 29.01 -24.03 0.02
CA ALA A 107 30.02 -23.16 -0.57
C ALA A 107 30.01 -21.72 0.00
N GLY A 108 28.98 -21.34 0.76
CA GLY A 108 28.85 -20.07 1.45
C GLY A 108 28.08 -18.99 0.66
N PRO A 109 27.78 -17.84 1.30
CA PRO A 109 26.86 -16.82 0.78
C PRO A 109 27.19 -16.28 -0.61
N GLU A 110 28.47 -16.13 -0.97
CA GLU A 110 28.86 -15.61 -2.30
C GLU A 110 28.39 -16.49 -3.46
N TYR A 111 28.27 -17.81 -3.23
CA TYR A 111 27.81 -18.77 -4.23
C TYR A 111 26.30 -19.01 -4.18
N THR A 112 25.63 -18.59 -3.11
CA THR A 112 24.21 -18.83 -2.89
C THR A 112 23.36 -17.60 -3.08
N MET A 113 23.89 -16.40 -2.81
CA MET A 113 23.23 -15.12 -2.97
C MET A 113 22.58 -15.00 -4.35
N GLY A 114 21.37 -14.46 -4.41
CA GLY A 114 20.66 -14.23 -5.66
C GLY A 114 21.43 -13.28 -6.59
N ARG A 115 21.18 -13.39 -7.90
CA ARG A 115 21.80 -12.48 -8.89
C ARG A 115 21.47 -11.01 -8.62
N ASN A 116 20.22 -10.74 -8.23
CA ASN A 116 19.73 -9.39 -7.95
C ASN A 116 20.36 -8.87 -6.65
N ALA A 117 20.52 -9.73 -5.64
CA ALA A 117 21.14 -9.37 -4.36
C ALA A 117 22.62 -9.02 -4.53
N ARG A 118 23.35 -9.77 -5.36
CA ARG A 118 24.73 -9.42 -5.74
C ARG A 118 24.81 -8.08 -6.46
N TYR A 119 23.94 -7.86 -7.45
CA TYR A 119 23.90 -6.60 -8.18
C TYR A 119 23.57 -5.41 -7.25
N ALA A 120 22.55 -5.54 -6.40
CA ALA A 120 22.17 -4.53 -5.43
C ALA A 120 23.32 -4.22 -4.46
N ARG A 121 24.02 -5.24 -3.93
CA ARG A 121 25.22 -5.05 -3.10
C ARG A 121 26.27 -4.18 -3.80
N ASP A 122 26.61 -4.52 -5.05
CA ASP A 122 27.65 -3.81 -5.81
C ASP A 122 27.23 -2.36 -6.12
N ILE A 123 25.94 -2.12 -6.37
CA ILE A 123 25.38 -0.78 -6.57
C ILE A 123 25.37 0.02 -5.27
N ILE A 124 25.05 -0.59 -4.12
CA ILE A 124 25.10 0.07 -2.80
C ILE A 124 26.52 0.54 -2.51
N GLU A 125 27.52 -0.29 -2.77
CA GLU A 125 28.93 0.07 -2.60
C GLU A 125 29.31 1.24 -3.53
N LEU A 126 28.91 1.19 -4.81
CA LEU A 126 29.14 2.29 -5.75
C LEU A 126 28.46 3.60 -5.32
N ALA A 127 27.20 3.55 -4.88
CA ALA A 127 26.48 4.72 -4.40
C ALA A 127 27.18 5.33 -3.17
N GLY A 128 27.61 4.48 -2.24
CA GLY A 128 28.39 4.87 -1.07
C GLY A 128 29.75 5.50 -1.42
N GLU A 129 30.50 4.92 -2.35
CA GLU A 129 31.78 5.45 -2.86
C GLU A 129 31.62 6.85 -3.47
N ARG A 130 30.49 7.10 -4.13
CA ARG A 130 30.20 8.34 -4.85
C ARG A 130 29.41 9.37 -4.04
N GLY A 131 28.99 9.03 -2.81
CA GLY A 131 28.18 9.91 -1.97
C GLY A 131 26.75 10.12 -2.49
N LEU A 132 26.24 9.20 -3.30
CA LEU A 132 24.89 9.21 -3.87
C LEU A 132 23.92 8.54 -2.91
N PHE A 133 22.64 8.90 -2.96
CA PHE A 133 21.63 8.04 -2.36
C PHE A 133 21.25 6.90 -3.32
N MET A 134 20.75 5.81 -2.77
CA MET A 134 20.17 4.70 -3.51
C MET A 134 18.72 4.53 -3.04
N SER A 135 17.79 4.90 -3.91
CA SER A 135 16.37 4.56 -3.74
C SER A 135 16.20 3.09 -4.09
N TRP A 136 15.66 2.30 -3.17
CA TRP A 136 15.43 0.89 -3.43
C TRP A 136 13.97 0.58 -3.16
N GLN A 137 13.23 0.31 -4.21
CA GLN A 137 11.79 0.09 -4.18
C GLN A 137 11.54 -1.39 -4.39
N LEU A 138 10.91 -2.00 -3.39
CA LEU A 138 10.58 -3.42 -3.42
C LEU A 138 9.15 -3.59 -2.95
N MET A 139 8.54 -4.66 -3.42
CA MET A 139 7.20 -5.08 -3.06
C MET A 139 7.24 -6.41 -2.29
N ARG A 140 6.09 -6.81 -1.75
CA ARG A 140 5.86 -8.10 -1.08
C ARG A 140 6.69 -8.30 0.18
N ASP A 141 7.32 -9.44 0.37
CA ASP A 141 8.03 -9.80 1.58
C ASP A 141 9.56 -9.64 1.41
N ASN A 142 10.01 -8.93 0.37
CA ASN A 142 11.42 -8.85 0.01
C ASN A 142 12.29 -8.22 1.13
N TRP A 143 11.80 -7.17 1.81
CA TRP A 143 12.55 -6.58 2.92
C TRP A 143 12.71 -7.53 4.10
N ALA A 144 11.69 -8.32 4.41
CA ALA A 144 11.79 -9.36 5.44
C ALA A 144 12.82 -10.43 5.03
N ALA A 145 12.79 -10.88 3.77
CA ALA A 145 13.74 -11.85 3.24
C ALA A 145 15.20 -11.34 3.27
N ILE A 146 15.44 -10.07 2.94
CA ILE A 146 16.76 -9.43 3.08
C ILE A 146 17.21 -9.42 4.54
N GLY A 147 16.30 -9.07 5.45
CA GLY A 147 16.58 -8.94 6.87
C GLY A 147 16.85 -10.26 7.61
N CYS A 148 16.55 -11.41 7.00
CA CYS A 148 16.62 -12.70 7.68
C CYS A 148 17.35 -13.82 6.93
N SER A 149 17.53 -13.74 5.61
CA SER A 149 18.17 -14.84 4.86
C SER A 149 19.68 -14.89 5.10
N VAL A 150 20.19 -16.11 5.36
CA VAL A 150 21.65 -16.38 5.42
C VAL A 150 22.34 -16.07 4.08
N ASP A 151 21.64 -16.21 2.96
CA ASP A 151 22.20 -15.95 1.63
C ASP A 151 22.32 -14.44 1.33
N ASN A 152 21.66 -13.60 2.12
CA ASN A 152 21.67 -12.14 1.99
C ASN A 152 22.57 -11.45 3.02
N GLU A 153 23.34 -12.17 3.84
CA GLU A 153 24.16 -11.56 4.90
C GLU A 153 25.13 -10.50 4.37
N ALA A 154 25.84 -10.77 3.27
CA ALA A 154 26.79 -9.82 2.69
C ALA A 154 26.08 -8.61 2.03
N LEU A 155 24.85 -8.78 1.55
CA LEU A 155 24.02 -7.67 1.09
C LEU A 155 23.60 -6.80 2.30
N PHE A 156 23.14 -7.42 3.40
CA PHE A 156 22.78 -6.72 4.62
C PHE A 156 23.96 -5.96 5.25
N ASP A 157 25.17 -6.52 5.15
CA ASP A 157 26.40 -5.83 5.54
C ASP A 157 26.65 -4.56 4.71
N ALA A 158 26.42 -4.61 3.40
CA ALA A 158 26.56 -3.43 2.54
C ALA A 158 25.52 -2.35 2.89
N ILE A 159 24.25 -2.75 3.11
CA ILE A 159 23.19 -1.85 3.58
C ILE A 159 23.63 -1.15 4.87
N SER A 160 24.06 -1.91 5.86
CA SER A 160 24.44 -1.38 7.17
C SER A 160 25.68 -0.47 7.12
N ARG A 161 26.67 -0.81 6.28
CA ARG A 161 27.88 -0.01 6.08
C ARG A 161 27.58 1.33 5.39
N HIS A 162 26.61 1.33 4.49
CA HIS A 162 26.17 2.49 3.71
C HIS A 162 24.79 2.98 4.14
N ALA A 163 24.47 2.87 5.43
CA ALA A 163 23.15 3.17 5.99
C ALA A 163 22.63 4.58 5.66
N ALA A 164 23.54 5.55 5.47
CA ALA A 164 23.19 6.93 5.10
C ALA A 164 22.78 7.08 3.62
N ASN A 165 23.17 6.15 2.77
CA ASN A 165 22.97 6.19 1.32
C ASN A 165 21.78 5.33 0.89
N VAL A 166 21.53 4.19 1.55
CA VAL A 166 20.46 3.27 1.15
C VAL A 166 19.11 3.66 1.74
N ILE A 167 18.09 3.72 0.89
CA ILE A 167 16.73 4.11 1.25
C ILE A 167 15.76 2.98 0.85
N PRO A 168 15.46 2.07 1.79
CA PRO A 168 14.42 1.06 1.60
C PRO A 168 13.08 1.75 1.41
N THR A 169 12.37 1.38 0.36
CA THR A 169 11.07 1.97 0.02
C THR A 169 10.08 0.85 -0.24
N HIS A 170 8.92 0.94 0.39
CA HIS A 170 7.80 0.04 0.06
C HIS A 170 7.12 0.51 -1.22
N GLU A 171 7.18 -0.34 -2.22
CA GLU A 171 6.52 -0.18 -3.50
C GLU A 171 5.07 -0.66 -3.45
N MET A 172 4.11 0.27 -3.53
CA MET A 172 2.73 0.01 -3.10
C MET A 172 1.79 -0.56 -4.20
N ASN A 173 2.28 -0.96 -5.38
CA ASN A 173 1.44 -1.57 -6.43
C ASN A 173 0.89 -2.93 -6.01
N CYS A 174 1.74 -3.86 -5.58
CA CYS A 174 1.36 -5.26 -5.46
C CYS A 174 0.22 -5.46 -4.47
N GLU A 175 -0.90 -6.00 -4.94
CA GLU A 175 -2.13 -6.30 -4.20
C GLU A 175 -1.99 -7.32 -3.06
N PHE A 176 -0.80 -7.85 -2.81
CA PHE A 176 -0.55 -8.85 -1.76
C PHE A 176 0.66 -8.50 -0.89
N CYS A 177 0.73 -9.08 0.31
CA CYS A 177 1.89 -8.97 1.22
C CYS A 177 2.26 -7.53 1.62
N LYS A 178 1.36 -6.56 1.47
CA LYS A 178 1.70 -5.14 1.67
C LYS A 178 2.12 -4.81 3.10
N PRO A 179 1.45 -5.35 4.15
CA PRO A 179 1.85 -5.02 5.52
C PRO A 179 3.25 -5.53 5.86
N ILE A 180 3.63 -6.74 5.42
CA ILE A 180 4.97 -7.27 5.70
C ILE A 180 6.06 -6.45 5.00
N ASP A 181 5.83 -5.95 3.78
CA ASP A 181 6.79 -5.07 3.11
C ASP A 181 6.98 -3.76 3.87
N HIS A 182 5.87 -3.06 4.14
CA HIS A 182 5.84 -1.76 4.79
C HIS A 182 6.54 -1.80 6.15
N LEU A 183 6.16 -2.79 6.97
CA LEU A 183 6.66 -2.94 8.34
C LEU A 183 8.13 -3.41 8.37
N SER A 184 8.61 -4.10 7.33
CA SER A 184 10.01 -4.52 7.19
C SER A 184 10.90 -3.40 6.66
N ALA A 185 10.44 -2.60 5.68
CA ALA A 185 11.14 -1.40 5.22
C ALA A 185 11.31 -0.40 6.38
N MET A 186 10.23 -0.12 7.12
CA MET A 186 10.26 0.65 8.37
C MET A 186 11.19 0.01 9.41
N GLY A 187 11.18 -1.33 9.50
CA GLY A 187 12.00 -2.13 10.40
C GLY A 187 13.51 -1.95 10.20
N LEU A 188 13.98 -1.84 8.95
CA LEU A 188 15.38 -1.51 8.64
C LEU A 188 15.78 -0.13 9.17
N TRP A 189 14.88 0.85 9.06
CA TRP A 189 15.14 2.20 9.58
C TRP A 189 15.13 2.26 11.11
N ILE A 190 14.13 1.64 11.77
CA ILE A 190 14.00 1.71 13.23
C ILE A 190 15.10 0.91 13.95
N SER A 191 15.55 -0.20 13.35
CA SER A 191 16.70 -0.98 13.82
C SER A 191 18.04 -0.24 13.67
N GLY A 192 18.08 0.79 12.82
CA GLY A 192 19.29 1.56 12.50
C GLY A 192 20.13 0.95 11.37
N ALA A 193 19.63 -0.07 10.66
CA ALA A 193 20.28 -0.60 9.46
C ALA A 193 20.32 0.44 8.33
N THR A 194 19.34 1.35 8.28
CA THR A 194 19.34 2.51 7.38
C THR A 194 19.02 3.81 8.13
N ALA A 195 19.44 4.94 7.56
CA ALA A 195 19.19 6.27 8.12
C ALA A 195 17.78 6.79 7.81
N GLN A 196 17.21 6.34 6.68
CA GLN A 196 15.90 6.75 6.16
C GLN A 196 15.20 5.56 5.51
N TRP A 197 13.90 5.73 5.24
CA TRP A 197 13.08 4.82 4.44
C TRP A 197 11.94 5.60 3.78
N GLY A 198 11.23 4.97 2.84
CA GLY A 198 10.21 5.62 2.03
C GLY A 198 9.02 4.76 1.63
N VAL A 199 8.10 5.39 0.90
CA VAL A 199 6.98 4.73 0.22
C VAL A 199 6.88 5.19 -1.22
N GLU A 200 6.42 4.32 -2.11
CA GLU A 200 6.08 4.65 -3.49
C GLU A 200 4.60 4.43 -3.71
N ALA A 201 3.86 5.54 -3.76
CA ALA A 201 2.44 5.50 -4.03
C ALA A 201 2.21 5.37 -5.52
N GLN A 202 1.29 4.48 -5.92
CA GLN A 202 1.07 4.26 -7.34
C GLN A 202 -0.30 3.72 -7.73
N SER A 203 -0.81 4.17 -8.88
CA SER A 203 -2.13 3.79 -9.39
C SER A 203 -2.15 2.39 -10.03
N TRP A 204 -0.99 1.78 -10.28
CA TRP A 204 -0.89 0.34 -10.58
C TRP A 204 -1.55 -0.51 -9.49
N TYR A 205 -1.52 -0.05 -8.24
CA TYR A 205 -2.26 -0.67 -7.15
C TYR A 205 -3.74 -0.91 -7.47
N TRP A 206 -4.39 0.12 -8.01
CA TRP A 206 -5.81 0.08 -8.36
C TRP A 206 -6.08 -0.96 -9.44
N SER A 207 -5.21 -1.01 -10.45
CA SER A 207 -5.27 -1.98 -11.54
C SER A 207 -5.04 -3.41 -11.05
N ASP A 208 -3.98 -3.63 -10.29
CA ASP A 208 -3.54 -4.96 -9.85
C ASP A 208 -4.51 -5.59 -8.85
N SER A 209 -5.12 -4.74 -8.03
CA SER A 209 -6.24 -5.11 -7.15
C SER A 209 -7.53 -5.36 -7.92
N GLY A 210 -7.57 -5.11 -9.23
CA GLY A 210 -8.73 -5.33 -10.10
C GLY A 210 -9.82 -4.28 -9.95
N TYR A 211 -9.51 -3.09 -9.42
CA TYR A 211 -10.47 -2.01 -9.23
C TYR A 211 -10.59 -1.15 -10.49
N SER A 212 -11.82 -0.80 -10.85
CA SER A 212 -12.10 -0.02 -12.06
C SER A 212 -12.52 1.42 -11.74
N GLN A 213 -13.42 1.54 -10.76
CA GLN A 213 -13.90 2.78 -10.17
C GLN A 213 -14.35 2.45 -8.74
N PRO A 214 -14.45 3.45 -7.84
CA PRO A 214 -14.91 3.24 -6.49
C PRO A 214 -16.18 2.36 -6.41
N GLY A 215 -16.08 1.25 -5.68
CA GLY A 215 -17.13 0.26 -5.44
C GLY A 215 -17.31 -0.77 -6.57
N CYS A 216 -16.44 -0.77 -7.59
CA CYS A 216 -16.51 -1.70 -8.72
C CYS A 216 -15.21 -2.47 -8.87
N CYS A 217 -15.33 -3.74 -9.25
CA CYS A 217 -14.21 -4.56 -9.67
C CYS A 217 -14.31 -4.84 -11.17
N PHE A 218 -13.18 -5.15 -11.82
CA PHE A 218 -13.04 -5.62 -13.20
C PHE A 218 -13.52 -4.68 -14.33
N PRO A 219 -12.73 -4.52 -15.41
CA PRO A 219 -11.29 -4.75 -15.46
C PRO A 219 -10.56 -3.74 -14.58
N GLY A 220 -9.40 -4.11 -14.02
CA GLY A 220 -8.55 -3.14 -13.31
C GLY A 220 -8.18 -1.95 -14.21
N THR A 221 -8.13 -0.75 -13.66
CA THR A 221 -7.73 0.48 -14.38
C THR A 221 -6.66 1.25 -13.60
N LEU A 222 -6.05 2.26 -14.22
CA LEU A 222 -5.14 3.21 -13.56
C LEU A 222 -5.85 4.48 -13.09
N ASP A 223 -7.18 4.45 -12.99
CA ASP A 223 -7.99 5.62 -12.63
C ASP A 223 -8.19 5.70 -11.11
N MET A 224 -7.10 5.53 -10.36
CA MET A 224 -7.12 5.58 -8.89
C MET A 224 -7.53 6.97 -8.39
N PRO A 225 -8.40 7.09 -7.38
CA PRO A 225 -8.75 8.38 -6.80
C PRO A 225 -7.55 9.05 -6.12
N GLY A 226 -7.42 10.38 -6.24
CA GLY A 226 -6.34 11.15 -5.63
C GLY A 226 -6.29 11.09 -4.10
N GLY A 227 -7.44 10.88 -3.44
CA GLY A 227 -7.50 10.67 -1.99
C GLY A 227 -6.71 9.45 -1.53
N LEU A 228 -6.70 8.37 -2.33
CA LEU A 228 -5.96 7.15 -1.99
C LEU A 228 -4.44 7.34 -2.09
N TYR A 229 -3.96 8.15 -3.05
CA TYR A 229 -2.56 8.59 -3.09
C TYR A 229 -2.14 9.33 -1.81
N ALA A 230 -2.99 10.25 -1.33
CA ALA A 230 -2.73 10.96 -0.09
C ALA A 230 -2.72 10.04 1.13
N ILE A 231 -3.58 9.02 1.16
CA ILE A 231 -3.56 7.99 2.21
C ILE A 231 -2.26 7.18 2.16
N MET A 232 -1.80 6.75 0.98
CA MET A 232 -0.51 6.04 0.83
C MET A 232 0.67 6.85 1.40
N PHE A 233 0.74 8.15 1.08
CA PHE A 233 1.73 9.06 1.67
C PHE A 233 1.57 9.18 3.18
N LEU A 234 0.33 9.31 3.67
CA LEU A 234 0.04 9.50 5.08
C LEU A 234 0.38 8.26 5.93
N LEU A 235 0.21 7.05 5.39
CA LEU A 235 0.65 5.82 6.05
C LEU A 235 2.17 5.80 6.22
N GLY A 236 2.93 6.12 5.16
CA GLY A 236 4.38 6.27 5.25
C GLY A 236 4.77 7.33 6.30
N ALA A 237 4.14 8.51 6.25
CA ALA A 237 4.40 9.59 7.19
C ALA A 237 4.10 9.20 8.65
N ALA A 238 2.99 8.50 8.90
CA ALA A 238 2.61 8.01 10.23
C ALA A 238 3.59 6.97 10.78
N ALA A 239 4.32 6.28 9.92
CA ALA A 239 5.37 5.33 10.25
C ALA A 239 6.80 5.95 10.21
N GLY A 240 6.92 7.26 9.95
CA GLY A 240 8.20 7.98 9.96
C GLY A 240 8.96 8.01 8.63
N ALA A 241 8.32 7.66 7.50
CA ALA A 241 8.93 7.73 6.18
C ALA A 241 9.26 9.17 5.77
N THR A 242 10.44 9.38 5.20
CA THR A 242 10.92 10.70 4.75
C THR A 242 11.12 10.81 3.24
N VAL A 243 10.97 9.70 2.51
CA VAL A 243 11.13 9.64 1.06
C VAL A 243 9.85 9.13 0.42
N TYR A 244 9.46 9.77 -0.68
CA TYR A 244 8.21 9.50 -1.39
C TYR A 244 8.49 9.44 -2.89
N SER A 245 8.03 8.36 -3.54
CA SER A 245 8.02 8.22 -5.01
C SER A 245 6.60 8.10 -5.52
N ILE A 246 6.41 8.41 -6.81
CA ILE A 246 5.11 8.43 -7.48
C ILE A 246 5.22 7.73 -8.83
N GLU A 247 4.39 6.72 -9.05
CA GLU A 247 4.26 6.03 -10.32
C GLU A 247 2.76 5.84 -10.68
N PRO A 248 2.33 5.89 -11.95
CA PRO A 248 3.05 6.26 -13.16
C PRO A 248 3.31 7.77 -13.26
N PRO A 249 4.30 8.20 -14.06
CA PRO A 249 4.64 9.62 -14.25
C PRO A 249 3.45 10.51 -14.64
N LYS A 250 2.46 9.95 -15.36
CA LYS A 250 1.25 10.68 -15.77
C LYS A 250 0.42 11.22 -14.60
N ASP A 251 0.53 10.62 -13.40
CA ASP A 251 -0.22 11.04 -12.22
C ASP A 251 0.45 12.21 -11.49
N ALA A 252 1.71 12.53 -11.84
CA ALA A 252 2.48 13.64 -11.30
C ALA A 252 2.67 14.80 -12.29
N TRP A 253 2.92 14.49 -13.56
CA TRP A 253 3.27 15.47 -14.58
C TRP A 253 2.05 16.04 -15.32
N GLU A 254 2.25 17.19 -15.97
CA GLU A 254 1.20 17.92 -16.69
C GLU A 254 0.36 17.02 -17.62
N GLY A 255 -0.96 17.06 -17.45
CA GLY A 255 -1.90 16.22 -18.19
C GLY A 255 -3.28 16.20 -17.52
N PRO A 256 -4.24 15.43 -18.07
CA PRO A 256 -5.58 15.29 -17.50
C PRO A 256 -5.57 14.61 -16.11
N ASP A 257 -4.48 13.92 -15.76
CA ASP A 257 -4.30 13.14 -14.54
C ASP A 257 -3.52 13.90 -13.45
N ALA A 258 -2.94 15.06 -13.77
CA ALA A 258 -2.07 15.84 -12.88
C ALA A 258 -2.75 16.36 -11.60
N TRP A 259 -4.09 16.41 -11.60
CA TRP A 259 -4.88 16.85 -10.44
C TRP A 259 -4.64 15.95 -9.21
N ARG A 260 -4.29 14.67 -9.40
CA ARG A 260 -3.92 13.77 -8.31
C ARG A 260 -2.72 14.32 -7.54
N PHE A 261 -1.74 14.87 -8.25
CA PHE A 261 -0.59 15.51 -7.64
C PHE A 261 -0.91 16.88 -7.07
N THR A 262 -1.48 17.79 -7.87
CA THR A 262 -1.69 19.18 -7.45
C THR A 262 -2.71 19.34 -6.34
N ASP A 263 -3.72 18.46 -6.28
CA ASP A 263 -4.84 18.62 -5.36
C ASP A 263 -4.72 17.72 -4.13
N HIS A 264 -3.92 16.64 -4.19
CA HIS A 264 -3.78 15.67 -3.10
C HIS A 264 -2.34 15.46 -2.62
N MET A 265 -1.43 14.99 -3.49
CA MET A 265 -0.08 14.61 -3.05
C MET A 265 0.78 15.81 -2.64
N GLU A 266 0.84 16.85 -3.47
CA GLU A 266 1.68 18.04 -3.24
C GLU A 266 1.23 18.84 -2.02
N PRO A 267 -0.08 19.14 -1.82
CA PRO A 267 -0.55 19.81 -0.60
C PRO A 267 -0.25 19.03 0.67
N LEU A 268 -0.42 17.70 0.64
CA LEU A 268 -0.09 16.84 1.78
C LEU A 268 1.40 16.87 2.08
N PHE A 269 2.25 16.59 1.08
CA PHE A 269 3.70 16.57 1.24
C PHE A 269 4.24 17.91 1.76
N ARG A 270 3.77 19.02 1.18
CA ARG A 270 4.12 20.37 1.62
C ARG A 270 3.76 20.58 3.08
N ARG A 271 2.59 20.13 3.52
CA ARG A 271 2.17 20.24 4.91
C ARG A 271 3.04 19.39 5.83
N LEU A 272 3.29 18.12 5.48
CA LEU A 272 4.15 17.21 6.25
C LEU A 272 5.53 17.81 6.52
N VAL A 273 6.15 18.41 5.48
CA VAL A 273 7.48 19.01 5.56
C VAL A 273 7.46 20.35 6.31
N THR A 274 6.60 21.28 5.92
CA THR A 274 6.61 22.65 6.46
C THR A 274 6.17 22.72 7.92
N GLU A 275 5.30 21.81 8.36
CA GLU A 275 4.84 21.70 9.75
C GLU A 275 5.64 20.67 10.56
N ARG A 276 6.62 19.99 9.93
CA ARG A 276 7.46 18.96 10.55
C ARG A 276 6.63 17.88 11.25
N LEU A 277 5.66 17.34 10.52
CA LEU A 277 4.71 16.36 11.05
C LEU A 277 5.25 14.93 11.02
N ILE A 278 6.29 14.63 10.25
CA ILE A 278 6.85 13.27 10.20
C ILE A 278 7.55 12.99 11.56
N PRO A 279 7.15 11.94 12.29
CA PRO A 279 7.76 11.57 13.55
C PRO A 279 9.22 11.15 13.36
N MET A 280 10.06 11.54 14.31
CA MET A 280 11.45 11.08 14.35
C MET A 280 11.53 9.66 14.89
N ARG A 281 12.64 8.96 14.62
CA ARG A 281 12.89 7.59 15.11
C ARG A 281 12.65 7.43 16.61
N GLY A 282 13.06 8.42 17.41
CA GLY A 282 12.84 8.42 18.86
C GLY A 282 11.37 8.39 19.25
N GLU A 283 10.53 9.18 18.56
CA GLU A 283 9.09 9.25 18.78
C GLU A 283 8.38 7.99 18.28
N MET A 284 8.95 7.30 17.29
CA MET A 284 8.42 6.02 16.81
C MET A 284 8.58 4.89 17.82
N PHE A 285 9.63 4.88 18.64
CA PHE A 285 9.71 3.90 19.74
C PHE A 285 8.58 4.08 20.76
N GLU A 286 8.12 5.31 20.99
CA GLU A 286 6.98 5.58 21.89
C GLU A 286 5.64 5.19 21.24
N ALA A 287 5.51 5.34 19.92
CA ALA A 287 4.31 5.00 19.17
C ALA A 287 4.18 3.49 18.87
N CYS A 288 5.30 2.76 18.87
CA CYS A 288 5.41 1.34 18.53
C CYS A 288 6.01 0.56 19.71
N PRO A 289 5.22 0.25 20.76
CA PRO A 289 5.71 -0.46 21.95
C PRO A 289 5.97 -1.95 21.70
N VAL A 290 5.46 -2.51 20.59
CA VAL A 290 5.65 -3.91 20.20
C VAL A 290 6.45 -3.98 18.91
N ALA A 291 7.36 -4.94 18.80
CA ALA A 291 8.07 -5.27 17.57
C ALA A 291 8.03 -6.78 17.28
N TYR A 292 8.30 -7.15 16.03
CA TYR A 292 8.51 -8.53 15.60
C TYR A 292 9.96 -8.72 15.15
N HIS A 293 10.70 -9.67 15.73
CA HIS A 293 12.12 -9.89 15.43
C HIS A 293 12.33 -11.14 14.59
N LEU A 294 12.90 -10.95 13.39
CA LEU A 294 13.13 -12.03 12.43
C LEU A 294 14.28 -12.95 12.88
N PRO A 295 14.11 -14.29 12.83
CA PRO A 295 15.23 -15.22 13.03
C PRO A 295 16.12 -15.31 11.78
N LEU A 296 17.34 -15.83 11.92
CA LEU A 296 18.16 -16.18 10.75
C LEU A 296 17.54 -17.39 10.03
N CYS A 297 17.12 -17.19 8.78
CA CYS A 297 16.54 -18.23 7.94
C CYS A 297 17.59 -18.81 6.98
N ARG A 298 17.77 -20.12 7.03
CA ARG A 298 18.64 -20.90 6.15
C ARG A 298 17.89 -21.53 4.99
N ARG A 299 16.58 -21.69 5.12
CA ARG A 299 15.74 -22.42 4.17
C ARG A 299 14.34 -21.81 4.11
N ALA A 300 13.63 -22.08 3.02
CA ALA A 300 12.28 -21.56 2.81
C ALA A 300 11.28 -21.99 3.90
N ASP A 301 11.38 -23.21 4.43
CA ASP A 301 10.50 -23.73 5.48
C ASP A 301 10.63 -22.98 6.82
N GLU A 302 11.85 -22.51 7.13
CA GLU A 302 12.06 -21.62 8.28
C GLU A 302 11.40 -20.26 8.06
N TYR A 303 11.45 -19.75 6.82
CA TYR A 303 10.84 -18.48 6.44
C TYR A 303 9.31 -18.53 6.38
N TYR A 304 8.71 -19.66 6.00
CA TYR A 304 7.25 -19.84 6.06
C TYR A 304 6.67 -19.61 7.45
N LYS A 305 7.42 -19.91 8.53
CA LYS A 305 6.99 -19.63 9.90
C LYS A 305 6.83 -18.13 10.18
N ILE A 306 7.62 -17.29 9.49
CA ILE A 306 7.46 -15.83 9.55
C ILE A 306 6.17 -15.42 8.85
N LEU A 307 5.92 -15.94 7.64
CA LEU A 307 4.71 -15.61 6.88
C LEU A 307 3.43 -16.03 7.61
N GLU A 308 3.46 -17.16 8.30
CA GLU A 308 2.34 -17.63 9.12
C GLU A 308 1.86 -16.57 10.13
N ASP A 309 2.73 -15.69 10.61
CA ASP A 309 2.34 -14.58 11.48
C ASP A 309 2.16 -13.27 10.70
N LEU A 310 2.92 -13.04 9.63
CA LEU A 310 3.08 -11.73 8.98
C LEU A 310 2.39 -11.57 7.61
N ASP A 311 1.86 -12.63 7.02
CA ASP A 311 1.27 -12.60 5.68
C ASP A 311 -0.05 -13.36 5.64
N PHE A 312 -1.15 -12.62 5.58
CA PHE A 312 -2.49 -13.20 5.50
C PHE A 312 -2.90 -13.59 4.07
N ASP A 313 -2.11 -13.19 3.07
CA ASP A 313 -2.36 -13.47 1.67
C ASP A 313 -1.90 -14.87 1.29
N HIS A 314 -0.67 -15.19 1.68
CA HIS A 314 -0.05 -16.48 1.39
C HIS A 314 -0.12 -17.45 2.58
N ALA A 315 -0.31 -16.96 3.81
CA ALA A 315 -0.31 -17.76 5.03
C ALA A 315 -1.39 -17.30 6.05
N GLU A 316 -1.29 -17.73 7.33
CA GLU A 316 -2.30 -17.39 8.35
C GLU A 316 -2.35 -15.88 8.62
N GLY A 317 -1.20 -15.20 8.59
CA GLY A 317 -1.08 -13.80 8.94
C GLY A 317 -1.59 -13.51 10.35
N ARG A 318 -1.29 -14.38 11.33
CA ARG A 318 -1.89 -14.33 12.68
C ARG A 318 -1.73 -12.96 13.33
N LEU A 319 -0.53 -12.39 13.30
CA LEU A 319 -0.24 -11.08 13.87
C LEU A 319 -0.93 -9.98 13.06
N ILE A 320 -0.78 -9.97 11.73
CA ILE A 320 -1.39 -8.93 10.88
C ILE A 320 -2.90 -8.91 11.02
N ARG A 321 -3.58 -10.07 11.06
CA ARG A 321 -5.01 -10.13 11.32
C ARG A 321 -5.40 -9.58 12.69
N ALA A 322 -4.57 -9.80 13.70
CA ALA A 322 -4.82 -9.32 15.05
C ALA A 322 -4.66 -7.80 15.19
N MET A 323 -3.65 -7.22 14.52
CA MET A 323 -3.31 -5.79 14.61
C MET A 323 -3.98 -4.93 13.54
N ASN A 324 -4.05 -5.39 12.30
CA ASN A 324 -4.67 -4.63 11.21
C ASN A 324 -6.14 -4.97 11.09
N GLY A 325 -6.59 -6.17 11.44
CA GLY A 325 -7.88 -6.65 10.95
C GLY A 325 -7.83 -6.91 9.43
N VAL A 326 -8.62 -7.87 8.96
CA VAL A 326 -8.67 -8.23 7.54
C VAL A 326 -10.14 -8.43 7.18
N TYR A 327 -10.65 -7.64 6.24
CA TYR A 327 -11.99 -7.78 5.66
C TYR A 327 -12.03 -9.03 4.76
N ASP A 328 -13.08 -9.15 3.95
CA ASP A 328 -13.15 -10.19 2.93
C ASP A 328 -12.07 -9.92 1.87
N ARG A 329 -11.05 -10.79 1.82
CA ARG A 329 -9.94 -10.72 0.84
C ARG A 329 -10.41 -10.66 -0.61
N SER A 330 -11.58 -11.22 -0.92
CA SER A 330 -12.14 -11.14 -2.27
C SER A 330 -12.67 -9.75 -2.62
N ARG A 331 -12.86 -8.88 -1.62
CA ARG A 331 -13.38 -7.51 -1.73
C ARG A 331 -12.28 -6.46 -1.63
N ASP A 332 -11.38 -6.58 -0.65
CA ASP A 332 -10.32 -5.60 -0.36
C ASP A 332 -8.93 -6.26 -0.38
N ALA A 333 -7.96 -5.62 -1.03
CA ALA A 333 -6.56 -6.08 -1.10
C ALA A 333 -5.68 -5.56 0.08
N GLU A 334 -6.21 -4.59 0.84
CA GLU A 334 -5.81 -4.16 2.19
C GLU A 334 -4.32 -3.83 2.44
N PHE A 335 -4.03 -2.53 2.49
CA PHE A 335 -2.81 -1.94 3.04
C PHE A 335 -3.06 -0.92 4.14
N ILE A 336 -4.27 -0.35 4.20
CA ILE A 336 -4.67 0.49 5.32
C ILE A 336 -5.01 -0.45 6.49
N PRO A 337 -4.42 -0.28 7.68
CA PRO A 337 -4.85 -1.06 8.83
C PRO A 337 -6.32 -0.73 9.14
N ASN A 338 -7.11 -1.73 9.52
CA ASN A 338 -8.54 -1.62 9.81
C ASN A 338 -8.88 -1.54 11.31
N ASP A 339 -7.86 -1.58 12.19
CA ASP A 339 -8.05 -1.43 13.65
C ASP A 339 -7.49 -0.09 14.12
N PRO A 340 -8.30 0.78 14.74
CA PRO A 340 -7.87 2.11 15.17
C PRO A 340 -7.02 2.09 16.45
N ARG A 341 -6.96 0.95 17.15
CA ARG A 341 -6.23 0.82 18.41
C ARG A 341 -4.75 0.60 18.18
N PHE A 342 -4.42 -0.30 17.26
CA PHE A 342 -3.05 -0.74 17.04
C PHE A 342 -2.36 0.21 16.06
N GLY A 343 -1.17 0.66 16.43
CA GLY A 343 -0.29 1.40 15.53
C GLY A 343 0.45 0.45 14.61
N PHE A 344 1.71 0.76 14.35
CA PHE A 344 2.60 -0.13 13.61
C PHE A 344 3.36 -1.07 14.55
N VAL A 345 3.63 -2.29 14.08
CA VAL A 345 4.53 -3.26 14.71
C VAL A 345 5.70 -3.47 13.76
N PRO A 346 6.84 -2.78 13.94
CA PRO A 346 7.97 -2.89 13.02
C PRO A 346 8.54 -4.31 13.01
N ILE A 347 8.94 -4.76 11.82
CA ILE A 347 9.58 -6.06 11.60
C ILE A 347 11.09 -5.86 11.57
N LEU A 348 11.75 -6.23 12.66
CA LEU A 348 13.16 -5.99 12.88
C LEU A 348 14.02 -7.09 12.24
N PRO A 349 15.08 -6.73 11.48
CA PRO A 349 15.98 -7.71 10.88
C PRO A 349 16.69 -8.54 11.95
N THR A 350 17.16 -9.71 11.57
CA THR A 350 17.82 -10.66 12.48
C THR A 350 18.99 -10.05 13.24
N ARG A 351 19.76 -9.19 12.57
CA ARG A 351 20.95 -8.54 13.14
C ARG A 351 20.67 -7.25 13.91
N THR A 352 19.41 -7.01 14.29
CA THR A 352 19.05 -5.88 15.14
C THR A 352 19.80 -5.95 16.48
N PRO A 353 20.51 -4.89 16.91
CA PRO A 353 21.24 -4.90 18.18
C PRO A 353 20.31 -5.04 19.40
N ASP A 354 20.76 -5.73 20.44
CA ASP A 354 20.02 -5.87 21.72
C ASP A 354 19.63 -4.51 22.30
N SER A 355 20.51 -3.51 22.21
CA SER A 355 20.22 -2.13 22.67
C SER A 355 19.04 -1.46 21.97
N VAL A 356 18.65 -1.95 20.80
CA VAL A 356 17.44 -1.51 20.09
C VAL A 356 16.25 -2.39 20.46
N LEU A 357 16.43 -3.70 20.57
CA LEU A 357 15.39 -4.64 21.02
C LEU A 357 14.87 -4.28 22.43
N ASP A 358 15.77 -3.89 23.33
CA ASP A 358 15.48 -3.49 24.72
C ASP A 358 14.66 -2.19 24.83
N ARG A 359 14.42 -1.49 23.72
CA ARG A 359 13.58 -0.28 23.69
C ARG A 359 12.10 -0.56 23.48
N PHE A 360 11.74 -1.79 23.12
CA PHE A 360 10.35 -2.20 22.95
C PHE A 360 9.85 -2.86 24.24
N ASP A 361 8.58 -2.62 24.58
CA ASP A 361 7.94 -3.27 25.73
C ASP A 361 7.73 -4.77 25.48
N LEU A 362 7.52 -5.15 24.22
CA LEU A 362 7.37 -6.55 23.78
C LEU A 362 8.06 -6.79 22.43
N VAL A 363 8.85 -7.86 22.35
CA VAL A 363 9.44 -8.35 21.09
C VAL A 363 8.94 -9.77 20.83
N LEU A 364 8.11 -9.91 19.80
CA LEU A 364 7.57 -11.18 19.32
C LEU A 364 8.52 -11.85 18.33
N ARG A 365 8.47 -13.17 18.23
CA ARG A 365 9.24 -14.00 17.30
C ARG A 365 8.34 -15.09 16.70
N PRO A 366 8.73 -15.68 15.54
CA PRO A 366 8.00 -16.82 15.00
C PRO A 366 7.88 -17.94 16.02
N GLY A 367 6.65 -18.43 16.21
CA GLY A 367 6.32 -19.46 17.20
C GLY A 367 5.85 -18.95 18.56
N ASP A 368 5.89 -17.64 18.82
CA ASP A 368 5.26 -17.04 20.01
C ASP A 368 3.72 -16.94 19.87
N ILE A 369 3.21 -17.08 18.65
CA ILE A 369 1.81 -16.90 18.29
C ILE A 369 1.23 -18.19 17.71
N GLU A 370 0.17 -18.70 18.32
CA GLU A 370 -0.57 -19.90 17.92
C GLU A 370 -1.87 -19.53 17.17
N SER A 371 -2.51 -18.40 17.51
CA SER A 371 -3.73 -17.92 16.86
C SER A 371 -3.84 -16.40 16.78
N VAL A 372 -4.81 -15.90 15.99
CA VAL A 372 -5.13 -14.46 15.88
C VAL A 372 -5.59 -13.89 17.23
N GLU A 373 -6.40 -14.65 17.97
CA GLU A 373 -6.90 -14.27 19.29
C GLU A 373 -5.76 -14.14 20.29
N GLN A 374 -4.85 -15.12 20.31
CA GLN A 374 -3.68 -15.07 21.18
C GLN A 374 -2.76 -13.90 20.80
N ALA A 375 -2.51 -13.65 19.51
CA ALA A 375 -1.75 -12.48 19.08
C ALA A 375 -2.36 -11.18 19.62
N ARG A 376 -3.69 -11.04 19.53
CA ARG A 376 -4.41 -9.86 20.04
C ARG A 376 -4.29 -9.74 21.57
N GLU A 377 -4.36 -10.85 22.30
CA GLU A 377 -4.15 -10.88 23.76
C GLU A 377 -2.72 -10.48 24.15
N LEU A 378 -1.71 -10.90 23.39
CA LEU A 378 -0.30 -10.58 23.65
C LEU A 378 0.01 -9.10 23.42
N ILE A 379 -0.48 -8.49 22.33
CA ILE A 379 -0.15 -7.10 21.99
C ILE A 379 -1.01 -6.08 22.74
N SER A 380 -2.26 -6.42 23.06
CA SER A 380 -3.24 -5.51 23.68
C SER A 380 -2.72 -4.75 24.91
N PRO A 381 -2.03 -5.37 25.88
CA PRO A 381 -1.55 -4.66 27.07
C PRO A 381 -0.61 -3.49 26.78
N ASN A 382 0.09 -3.52 25.64
CA ASN A 382 1.05 -2.51 25.24
C ASN A 382 0.41 -1.33 24.50
N PHE A 383 -0.81 -1.50 23.96
CA PHE A 383 -1.52 -0.45 23.23
C PHE A 383 -2.71 0.10 24.03
N PRO A 384 -2.75 1.42 24.32
CA PRO A 384 -3.78 2.00 25.17
C PRO A 384 -5.16 1.87 24.53
N GLN A 385 -6.15 1.51 25.35
CA GLN A 385 -7.54 1.47 24.91
C GLN A 385 -8.14 2.88 24.94
N ILE A 386 -8.29 3.47 23.76
CA ILE A 386 -8.86 4.81 23.56
C ILE A 386 -10.00 4.67 22.57
N ASP A 387 -11.16 5.27 22.86
CA ASP A 387 -12.24 5.39 21.88
C ASP A 387 -11.83 6.37 20.77
N ARG A 388 -11.45 5.80 19.62
CA ARG A 388 -11.06 6.52 18.40
C ARG A 388 -12.06 6.37 17.26
N GLY A 389 -13.17 5.66 17.49
CA GLY A 389 -14.12 5.28 16.44
C GLY A 389 -13.78 3.95 15.75
N GLU A 390 -14.15 3.83 14.49
CA GLU A 390 -13.94 2.66 13.62
C GLU A 390 -12.78 2.90 12.64
N ALA A 391 -12.68 4.12 12.10
CA ALA A 391 -11.68 4.48 11.09
C ALA A 391 -10.26 4.43 11.67
N TRP A 392 -9.29 3.94 10.88
CA TRP A 392 -7.90 3.89 11.33
C TRP A 392 -7.40 5.26 11.70
N SER A 393 -6.70 5.32 12.82
CA SER A 393 -6.15 6.57 13.32
C SER A 393 -4.84 6.33 14.07
N SER A 394 -3.91 7.26 13.87
CA SER A 394 -2.60 7.21 14.49
C SER A 394 -2.28 8.53 15.18
N ARG A 395 -1.58 8.41 16.31
CA ARG A 395 -0.87 9.51 16.96
C ARG A 395 0.58 9.07 17.14
N ALA A 396 1.45 9.57 16.28
CA ALA A 396 2.88 9.25 16.29
C ALA A 396 3.68 10.57 16.28
N GLY A 397 4.39 10.85 17.37
CA GLY A 397 5.12 12.11 17.54
C GLY A 397 4.23 13.35 17.27
N PRO A 398 4.61 14.25 16.34
CA PRO A 398 3.84 15.43 15.99
C PRO A 398 2.58 15.14 15.16
N LEU A 399 2.40 13.95 14.60
CA LEU A 399 1.32 13.61 13.68
C LEU A 399 0.13 13.01 14.40
N ILE A 400 -1.06 13.56 14.15
CA ILE A 400 -2.35 12.93 14.44
C ILE A 400 -3.10 12.80 13.12
N CYS A 401 -3.55 11.60 12.78
CA CYS A 401 -4.32 11.37 11.57
C CYS A 401 -5.44 10.35 11.76
N ALA A 402 -6.40 10.38 10.84
CA ALA A 402 -7.37 9.30 10.63
C ALA A 402 -7.68 9.15 9.14
N VAL A 403 -7.99 7.94 8.68
CA VAL A 403 -8.40 7.66 7.30
C VAL A 403 -9.51 6.63 7.30
N ASN A 404 -10.40 6.69 6.30
CA ASN A 404 -11.30 5.56 6.04
C ASN A 404 -10.49 4.35 5.57
N THR A 405 -10.75 3.18 6.15
CA THR A 405 -9.97 1.96 5.98
C THR A 405 -10.34 1.18 4.72
N HIS A 406 -11.54 1.43 4.18
CA HIS A 406 -11.96 0.80 2.94
C HIS A 406 -11.27 1.45 1.75
N GLU A 407 -10.75 0.60 0.87
CA GLU A 407 -9.95 1.06 -0.26
C GLU A 407 -10.75 1.11 -1.54
N ASN A 408 -11.77 0.27 -1.69
CA ASN A 408 -12.68 0.32 -2.82
C ASN A 408 -14.16 0.47 -2.42
N TRP A 409 -14.56 0.18 -1.19
CA TRP A 409 -15.97 0.12 -0.82
C TRP A 409 -16.48 1.37 -0.12
N TYR A 410 -17.70 1.82 -0.49
CA TYR A 410 -18.37 2.92 0.21
C TYR A 410 -18.96 2.43 1.53
N VAL A 411 -18.12 2.39 2.56
CA VAL A 411 -18.53 2.09 3.93
C VAL A 411 -18.06 3.25 4.82
N PRO A 412 -18.98 4.03 5.39
CA PRO A 412 -18.61 5.15 6.25
C PRO A 412 -18.11 4.63 7.60
N GLU A 413 -17.06 5.27 8.12
CA GLU A 413 -16.48 4.92 9.42
C GLU A 413 -16.40 6.17 10.30
N ARG A 414 -16.70 6.01 11.59
CA ARG A 414 -16.59 7.13 12.53
C ARG A 414 -15.17 7.27 13.03
N THR A 415 -14.75 8.50 13.33
CA THR A 415 -13.48 8.78 14.00
C THR A 415 -13.64 9.80 15.12
N LYS A 416 -12.78 9.70 16.12
CA LYS A 416 -12.68 10.63 17.25
C LYS A 416 -11.22 10.91 17.58
N LEU A 417 -10.79 12.14 17.32
CA LEU A 417 -9.40 12.56 17.48
C LEU A 417 -9.26 13.66 18.54
N PRO A 418 -8.48 13.44 19.62
CA PRO A 418 -8.09 14.50 20.53
C PRO A 418 -6.98 15.33 19.89
N VAL A 419 -7.24 16.61 19.61
CA VAL A 419 -6.30 17.53 18.96
C VAL A 419 -6.06 18.77 19.83
N PRO A 420 -4.93 19.49 19.69
CA PRO A 420 -4.71 20.72 20.44
C PRO A 420 -5.78 21.76 20.14
N ARG A 421 -6.31 22.36 21.21
CA ARG A 421 -7.46 23.25 21.17
C ARG A 421 -7.20 24.48 20.31
N ARG A 422 -8.10 24.75 19.37
CA ARG A 422 -8.05 25.93 18.52
C ARG A 422 -8.24 27.24 19.32
N PRO A 423 -7.43 28.29 19.08
CA PRO A 423 -7.64 29.63 19.66
C PRO A 423 -9.01 30.21 19.30
N ALA A 424 -9.64 30.86 20.28
CA ALA A 424 -10.97 31.46 20.17
C ALA A 424 -10.93 32.97 20.38
N GLY A 425 -12.03 33.64 20.07
CA GLY A 425 -12.20 35.06 20.36
C GLY A 425 -11.28 36.02 19.58
N LEU A 426 -10.73 35.58 18.44
CA LEU A 426 -9.83 36.42 17.63
C LEU A 426 -10.52 37.70 17.15
N ARG A 427 -9.90 38.85 17.40
CA ARG A 427 -10.36 40.20 17.04
C ARG A 427 -9.21 40.99 16.45
N PHE A 428 -9.54 41.90 15.53
CA PHE A 428 -8.60 42.85 14.98
C PHE A 428 -9.27 44.21 14.88
N ASP A 429 -8.70 45.23 15.52
CA ASP A 429 -9.22 46.61 15.52
C ASP A 429 -8.60 47.49 14.40
N GLY A 430 -7.76 46.89 13.56
CA GLY A 430 -6.98 47.56 12.52
C GLY A 430 -5.52 47.82 12.89
N PHE A 431 -5.16 47.72 14.17
CA PHE A 431 -3.79 47.93 14.68
C PHE A 431 -3.29 46.77 15.53
N GLU A 432 -4.14 46.17 16.36
CA GLU A 432 -3.80 45.07 17.27
C GLU A 432 -4.73 43.87 17.06
N LEU A 433 -4.11 42.71 16.83
CA LEU A 433 -4.75 41.41 16.86
C LEU A 433 -4.82 40.94 18.32
N SER A 434 -5.96 40.49 18.81
CA SER A 434 -6.11 39.93 20.17
C SER A 434 -6.99 38.69 20.17
N TRP A 435 -6.79 37.78 21.13
CA TRP A 435 -7.56 36.53 21.26
C TRP A 435 -7.75 36.14 22.72
N GLU A 436 -8.61 35.14 22.96
CA GLU A 436 -8.90 34.63 24.30
C GLU A 436 -7.92 33.50 24.65
N PRO A 437 -7.05 33.67 25.67
CA PRO A 437 -6.14 32.61 26.09
C PRO A 437 -6.91 31.48 26.78
N ALA A 438 -6.51 30.23 26.54
CA ALA A 438 -7.04 29.07 27.25
C ALA A 438 -6.06 28.57 28.32
N SER A 439 -6.61 27.91 29.35
CA SER A 439 -5.78 27.18 30.32
C SER A 439 -4.99 26.08 29.60
N GLY A 440 -3.67 26.06 29.75
CA GLY A 440 -2.77 25.13 29.07
C GLY A 440 -2.02 25.73 27.87
N ASP A 441 -2.36 26.95 27.45
CA ASP A 441 -1.61 27.65 26.40
C ASP A 441 -0.23 28.06 26.92
N SER A 442 0.81 27.70 26.17
CA SER A 442 2.21 28.00 26.47
C SER A 442 2.82 29.06 25.53
N GLY A 443 2.13 29.36 24.43
CA GLY A 443 2.48 30.42 23.51
C GLY A 443 1.68 30.33 22.21
N TRP A 444 1.81 31.35 21.36
CA TRP A 444 1.05 31.47 20.12
C TRP A 444 1.92 31.84 18.93
N HIS A 445 1.53 31.38 17.75
CA HIS A 445 2.08 31.86 16.48
C HIS A 445 1.05 32.69 15.72
N VAL A 446 1.49 33.82 15.18
CA VAL A 446 0.67 34.69 14.34
C VAL A 446 0.99 34.43 12.87
N TRP A 447 -0.06 34.27 12.08
CA TRP A 447 -0.02 33.96 10.66
C TRP A 447 -0.62 35.09 9.84
N LEU A 448 -0.02 35.35 8.68
CA LEU A 448 -0.48 36.30 7.67
C LEU A 448 -0.83 35.55 6.39
N LEU A 449 -1.99 35.87 5.84
CA LEU A 449 -2.41 35.51 4.50
C LEU A 449 -2.41 36.77 3.64
N ARG A 450 -1.49 36.84 2.68
CA ARG A 450 -1.35 37.96 1.74
C ARG A 450 -1.25 37.39 0.33
N ASN A 451 -2.09 37.89 -0.60
CA ASN A 451 -2.14 37.43 -1.99
C ASN A 451 -2.28 35.90 -2.13
N GLY A 452 -3.08 35.27 -1.26
CA GLY A 452 -3.28 33.82 -1.26
C GLY A 452 -2.16 33.00 -0.64
N ARG A 453 -1.02 33.61 -0.28
CA ARG A 453 0.13 32.95 0.34
C ARG A 453 0.12 33.12 1.86
N GLU A 454 0.30 32.01 2.56
CA GLU A 454 0.38 31.96 4.01
C GLU A 454 1.83 32.10 4.46
N SER A 455 2.05 32.86 5.53
CA SER A 455 3.37 33.03 6.14
C SER A 455 3.24 33.21 7.65
N ARG A 456 4.22 32.72 8.40
CA ARG A 456 4.31 32.91 9.84
C ARG A 456 5.00 34.24 10.13
N LEU A 457 4.35 35.15 10.86
CA LEU A 457 4.93 36.45 11.24
C LEU A 457 5.86 36.35 12.45
N THR A 458 5.51 35.49 13.40
CA THR A 458 6.27 35.29 14.63
C THR A 458 7.18 34.07 14.49
N GLN A 459 8.49 34.28 14.35
CA GLN A 459 9.46 33.16 14.26
C GLN A 459 9.44 32.29 15.52
N ASN A 460 9.37 32.92 16.70
CA ASN A 460 9.22 32.27 17.99
C ASN A 460 7.79 32.46 18.51
N PRO A 461 7.26 31.53 19.32
CA PRO A 461 5.95 31.71 19.93
C PRO A 461 5.96 32.92 20.86
N ILE A 462 4.90 33.72 20.81
CA ILE A 462 4.69 34.86 21.71
C ILE A 462 3.88 34.42 22.93
N ALA A 463 4.07 35.10 24.07
CA ALA A 463 3.42 34.76 25.33
C ALA A 463 2.26 35.70 25.70
N GLU A 464 2.06 36.78 24.96
CA GLU A 464 0.93 37.69 25.15
C GLU A 464 -0.19 37.31 24.17
N PRO A 465 -1.47 37.36 24.60
CA PRO A 465 -2.61 37.04 23.74
C PRO A 465 -2.99 38.21 22.80
N SER A 466 -2.00 39.00 22.40
CA SER A 466 -2.13 40.06 21.42
C SER A 466 -0.86 40.24 20.58
N TYR A 467 -1.00 40.86 19.41
CA TYR A 467 0.09 41.15 18.48
C TYR A 467 -0.25 42.34 17.58
N SER A 468 0.67 43.29 17.44
CA SER A 468 0.52 44.43 16.53
C SER A 468 1.34 44.20 15.25
N PRO A 469 0.71 43.91 14.08
CA PRO A 469 1.44 43.77 12.83
C PRO A 469 2.10 45.09 12.40
N ALA A 470 3.37 45.02 11.99
CA ALA A 470 4.15 46.20 11.60
C ALA A 470 3.70 46.83 10.25
N ASP A 471 3.13 46.03 9.34
CA ASP A 471 2.70 46.47 8.00
C ASP A 471 1.36 45.81 7.65
N VAL A 472 0.26 46.56 7.81
CA VAL A 472 -1.10 46.11 7.50
C VAL A 472 -1.50 46.63 6.12
N GLN A 473 -1.75 45.72 5.18
CA GLN A 473 -2.17 46.03 3.82
C GLN A 473 -3.64 45.70 3.58
N ALA A 474 -4.25 46.38 2.61
CA ALA A 474 -5.60 46.09 2.18
C ALA A 474 -5.67 44.66 1.60
N GLY A 475 -6.57 43.85 2.14
CA GLY A 475 -6.76 42.44 1.75
C GLY A 475 -6.01 41.43 2.62
N ASP A 476 -5.14 41.88 3.52
CA ASP A 476 -4.50 41.00 4.49
C ASP A 476 -5.50 40.33 5.42
N ARG A 477 -5.20 39.09 5.79
CA ARG A 477 -5.90 38.37 6.85
C ARG A 477 -4.92 37.75 7.82
N TYR A 478 -5.32 37.69 9.09
CA TYR A 478 -4.50 37.21 10.19
C TYR A 478 -5.17 36.03 10.89
N ALA A 479 -4.37 35.08 11.34
CA ALA A 479 -4.83 33.96 12.16
C ALA A 479 -3.80 33.65 13.26
N VAL A 480 -4.24 32.90 14.27
CA VAL A 480 -3.41 32.50 15.41
C VAL A 480 -3.52 30.99 15.61
N SER A 481 -2.40 30.35 15.92
CA SER A 481 -2.35 28.97 16.44
C SER A 481 -1.71 28.98 17.82
N ALA A 482 -2.06 28.00 18.65
CA ALA A 482 -1.54 27.84 20.01
C ALA A 482 -0.63 26.62 20.12
N LEU A 483 0.42 26.76 20.93
CA LEU A 483 1.15 25.65 21.54
C LEU A 483 0.46 25.38 22.88
N THR A 484 -0.27 24.28 23.00
CA THR A 484 -1.17 24.08 24.14
C THR A 484 -1.30 22.60 24.50
N GLU A 485 -1.37 22.31 25.80
CA GLU A 485 -1.73 20.98 26.32
C GLU A 485 -3.25 20.78 26.35
N ALA A 486 -4.04 21.85 26.21
CA ALA A 486 -5.48 21.75 26.15
C ALA A 486 -5.90 21.09 24.84
N THR A 487 -6.78 20.09 24.93
CA THR A 487 -7.29 19.38 23.75
C THR A 487 -8.77 19.66 23.52
N GLU A 488 -9.19 19.56 22.27
CA GLU A 488 -10.59 19.41 21.84
C GLU A 488 -10.76 18.10 21.07
N ASN A 489 -11.97 17.54 21.05
CA ASN A 489 -12.24 16.34 20.26
C ASN A 489 -12.82 16.74 18.89
N ILE A 490 -12.24 16.19 17.82
CA ILE A 490 -12.82 16.20 16.48
C ILE A 490 -13.51 14.87 16.26
N GLU A 491 -14.83 14.91 16.13
CA GLU A 491 -15.67 13.76 15.78
C GLU A 491 -16.17 13.95 14.35
N ALA A 492 -15.97 12.93 13.52
CA ALA A 492 -16.33 12.95 12.11
C ALA A 492 -16.74 11.56 11.62
N THR A 493 -17.51 11.54 10.53
CA THR A 493 -17.67 10.33 9.69
C THR A 493 -16.75 10.50 8.49
N LEU A 494 -15.84 9.56 8.29
CA LEU A 494 -14.98 9.50 7.11
C LEU A 494 -15.62 8.58 6.08
N HIS A 495 -15.77 9.08 4.86
CA HIS A 495 -16.23 8.31 3.71
C HIS A 495 -15.04 7.75 2.93
N LEU A 496 -15.32 6.94 1.90
CA LEU A 496 -14.29 6.33 1.08
C LEU A 496 -13.25 7.37 0.59
N HIS A 497 -11.98 7.12 0.92
CA HIS A 497 -10.81 7.96 0.62
C HIS A 497 -10.75 9.33 1.33
N ASP A 498 -11.59 9.54 2.34
CA ASP A 498 -11.45 10.70 3.24
C ASP A 498 -10.31 10.47 4.25
N LEU A 499 -9.67 11.58 4.62
CA LEU A 499 -8.63 11.61 5.65
C LEU A 499 -8.73 12.87 6.51
N LEU A 500 -8.20 12.78 7.73
CA LEU A 500 -7.95 13.88 8.64
C LEU A 500 -6.49 13.91 9.08
N LEU A 501 -5.96 15.11 9.26
CA LEU A 501 -4.56 15.38 9.55
C LEU A 501 -4.41 16.60 10.48
N PHE A 502 -3.75 16.41 11.61
CA PHE A 502 -3.51 17.43 12.63
C PHE A 502 -2.11 17.31 13.22
N SER A 503 -1.65 18.40 13.84
CA SER A 503 -0.44 18.39 14.66
C SER A 503 -0.80 18.11 16.12
N SER A 504 0.01 17.34 16.83
CA SER A 504 -0.09 17.16 18.28
C SER A 504 0.63 18.28 19.07
N ARG A 505 1.44 19.09 18.40
CA ARG A 505 2.28 20.15 19.02
C ARG A 505 1.68 21.55 18.88
N GLU A 506 0.99 21.81 17.77
CA GLU A 506 0.45 23.12 17.44
C GLU A 506 -1.02 22.96 17.02
N SER A 507 -1.90 23.81 17.55
CA SER A 507 -3.31 23.77 17.21
C SER A 507 -3.58 24.06 15.73
N ARG A 508 -4.82 23.79 15.31
CA ARG A 508 -5.36 24.39 14.10
C ARG A 508 -5.29 25.91 14.20
N ARG A 509 -5.14 26.58 13.05
CA ARG A 509 -5.23 28.04 12.99
C ARG A 509 -6.66 28.48 13.31
N SER A 510 -6.82 29.57 14.04
CA SER A 510 -8.10 30.27 14.23
C SER A 510 -8.74 30.66 12.89
N ARG A 511 -9.94 31.23 12.93
CA ARG A 511 -10.49 31.88 11.72
C ARG A 511 -9.55 33.00 11.27
N TRP A 512 -9.49 33.22 9.97
CA TRP A 512 -8.69 34.28 9.35
C TRP A 512 -9.47 35.59 9.35
N ILE A 513 -9.00 36.59 10.10
CA ILE A 513 -9.68 37.87 10.25
C ILE A 513 -8.99 38.97 9.42
N SER A 514 -9.77 39.75 8.66
CA SER A 514 -9.25 40.95 7.99
C SER A 514 -9.15 42.15 8.94
N ALA A 515 -8.47 43.21 8.51
CA ALA A 515 -8.46 44.50 9.24
C ALA A 515 -9.86 45.11 9.45
N SER A 516 -10.83 44.74 8.61
CA SER A 516 -12.25 45.13 8.76
C SER A 516 -13.05 44.21 9.71
N GLY A 517 -12.40 43.26 10.38
CA GLY A 517 -13.05 42.31 11.30
C GLY A 517 -13.77 41.15 10.62
N ILE A 518 -13.66 40.98 9.30
CA ILE A 518 -14.34 39.90 8.57
C ILE A 518 -13.55 38.60 8.73
N ALA A 519 -14.13 37.64 9.46
CA ALA A 519 -13.57 36.32 9.66
C ALA A 519 -13.97 35.33 8.55
N VAL A 520 -13.03 34.51 8.09
CA VAL A 520 -13.27 33.40 7.15
C VAL A 520 -12.60 32.12 7.63
N GLU A 521 -13.19 30.97 7.31
CA GLU A 521 -12.54 29.68 7.46
C GLU A 521 -11.65 29.39 6.25
N ARG A 522 -10.44 28.92 6.50
CA ARG A 522 -9.50 28.44 5.48
C ARG A 522 -8.67 27.31 6.10
N PRO A 523 -9.24 26.10 6.14
CA PRO A 523 -8.58 24.93 6.68
C PRO A 523 -7.39 24.53 5.80
N ARG A 524 -6.38 23.91 6.40
CA ARG A 524 -5.30 23.24 5.66
C ARG A 524 -5.77 21.90 5.11
N TYR A 525 -5.01 21.35 4.17
CA TYR A 525 -5.28 20.03 3.59
C TYR A 525 -5.46 18.97 4.70
N GLY A 526 -6.60 18.29 4.74
CA GLY A 526 -6.91 17.28 5.77
C GLY A 526 -7.40 17.82 7.13
N GLU A 527 -7.67 19.13 7.29
CA GLU A 527 -8.27 19.65 8.54
C GLU A 527 -9.79 19.75 8.50
N SER A 528 -10.36 19.79 7.30
CA SER A 528 -11.80 19.90 7.08
C SER A 528 -12.48 18.60 7.41
N ILE A 529 -13.56 18.67 8.20
CA ILE A 529 -14.48 17.53 8.31
C ILE A 529 -15.10 17.31 6.92
N PRO A 530 -14.95 16.11 6.33
CA PRO A 530 -15.52 15.83 5.03
C PRO A 530 -17.03 16.03 5.02
N SER A 531 -17.56 16.59 3.92
CA SER A 531 -19.00 16.74 3.73
C SER A 531 -19.54 15.55 2.95
N THR A 532 -20.64 14.97 3.41
CA THR A 532 -21.32 13.90 2.66
C THR A 532 -22.24 14.47 1.58
N SER A 533 -22.03 14.08 0.32
CA SER A 533 -22.97 14.37 -0.77
C SER A 533 -24.11 13.34 -0.81
N GLU A 534 -25.24 13.69 -1.44
CA GLU A 534 -26.33 12.71 -1.65
C GLU A 534 -25.91 11.53 -2.53
N GLU A 535 -24.95 11.74 -3.44
CA GLU A 535 -24.37 10.68 -4.25
C GLU A 535 -23.59 9.68 -3.39
N VAL A 536 -22.75 10.16 -2.46
CA VAL A 536 -22.01 9.30 -1.52
C VAL A 536 -22.97 8.48 -0.68
N LYS A 537 -24.00 9.09 -0.09
CA LYS A 537 -25.02 8.36 0.70
C LYS A 537 -25.72 7.28 -0.12
N ALA A 538 -26.06 7.56 -1.37
CA ALA A 538 -26.71 6.59 -2.25
C ALA A 538 -25.78 5.40 -2.57
N ARG A 539 -24.48 5.67 -2.80
CA ARG A 539 -23.47 4.62 -3.02
C ARG A 539 -23.22 3.78 -1.77
N GLU A 540 -23.18 4.39 -0.59
CA GLU A 540 -23.06 3.70 0.70
C GLU A 540 -24.25 2.77 0.94
N LEU A 541 -25.47 3.27 0.72
CA LEU A 541 -26.68 2.45 0.84
C LEU A 541 -26.65 1.27 -0.13
N ARG A 542 -26.25 1.49 -1.38
CA ARG A 542 -26.13 0.41 -2.37
C ARG A 542 -25.03 -0.59 -2.01
N CYS A 543 -23.87 -0.13 -1.52
CA CYS A 543 -22.79 -1.02 -1.08
C CYS A 543 -23.24 -1.91 0.09
N ALA A 544 -23.98 -1.36 1.05
CA ALA A 544 -24.52 -2.11 2.18
C ALA A 544 -25.49 -3.23 1.75
N GLU A 545 -26.13 -3.11 0.58
CA GLU A 545 -27.02 -4.12 0.00
C GLU A 545 -26.28 -5.18 -0.84
N CYS A 546 -25.01 -4.97 -1.18
CA CYS A 546 -24.26 -5.88 -2.08
C CYS A 546 -23.88 -7.19 -1.37
N SER A 547 -24.27 -8.32 -1.96
CA SER A 547 -23.82 -9.65 -1.54
C SER A 547 -22.34 -9.91 -1.89
N PRO A 548 -21.71 -11.00 -1.40
CA PRO A 548 -20.33 -11.35 -1.75
C PRO A 548 -20.09 -11.63 -3.24
N VAL A 549 -21.15 -11.69 -4.05
CA VAL A 549 -21.09 -11.90 -5.52
C VAL A 549 -21.55 -10.68 -6.32
N GLU A 550 -21.69 -9.54 -5.67
CA GLU A 550 -22.07 -8.25 -6.25
C GLU A 550 -21.00 -7.18 -5.98
N ASP A 551 -21.09 -6.10 -6.76
CA ASP A 551 -20.43 -4.80 -6.61
C ASP A 551 -21.34 -3.70 -7.19
N LEU A 552 -20.91 -2.44 -7.19
CA LEU A 552 -21.75 -1.34 -7.69
C LEU A 552 -22.05 -1.40 -9.20
N ALA A 553 -21.28 -2.19 -9.96
CA ALA A 553 -21.55 -2.46 -11.37
C ALA A 553 -22.57 -3.60 -11.57
N SER A 554 -22.92 -4.33 -10.51
CA SER A 554 -23.85 -5.46 -10.58
C SER A 554 -25.30 -4.98 -10.69
N PRO A 555 -26.15 -5.61 -11.54
CA PRO A 555 -27.56 -5.27 -11.64
C PRO A 555 -28.28 -5.38 -10.28
N VAL A 556 -29.18 -4.44 -9.99
CA VAL A 556 -30.00 -4.49 -8.77
C VAL A 556 -30.98 -5.66 -8.86
N VAL A 557 -31.03 -6.47 -7.81
CA VAL A 557 -31.90 -7.65 -7.71
C VAL A 557 -32.99 -7.45 -6.66
N HIS A 558 -34.21 -7.92 -6.96
CA HIS A 558 -35.29 -7.92 -5.99
C HIS A 558 -35.10 -9.03 -4.94
N VAL A 559 -35.30 -8.71 -3.66
CA VAL A 559 -35.11 -9.64 -2.52
C VAL A 559 -35.88 -10.96 -2.66
N ASN A 560 -37.03 -10.96 -3.34
CA ASN A 560 -37.87 -12.15 -3.54
C ASN A 560 -37.79 -12.72 -4.98
N GLY A 561 -36.82 -12.27 -5.79
CA GLY A 561 -36.58 -12.76 -7.14
C GLY A 561 -35.82 -14.08 -7.17
N LEU A 562 -35.94 -14.81 -8.28
CA LEU A 562 -35.18 -16.05 -8.53
C LEU A 562 -33.67 -15.77 -8.60
N GLU A 563 -33.32 -14.57 -9.08
CA GLU A 563 -31.97 -14.02 -9.11
C GLU A 563 -31.35 -14.03 -7.70
N ASN A 564 -32.10 -13.63 -6.66
CA ASN A 564 -31.60 -13.64 -5.28
C ASN A 564 -31.38 -15.07 -4.76
N GLU A 565 -32.23 -16.03 -5.15
CA GLU A 565 -32.00 -17.45 -4.83
C GLU A 565 -30.70 -17.97 -5.46
N VAL A 566 -30.43 -17.60 -6.71
CA VAL A 566 -29.21 -17.97 -7.43
C VAL A 566 -27.98 -17.26 -6.88
N MET A 567 -28.07 -15.97 -6.52
CA MET A 567 -26.95 -15.25 -5.87
C MET A 567 -26.55 -15.91 -4.54
N LYS A 568 -27.52 -16.38 -3.74
CA LYS A 568 -27.24 -17.17 -2.52
C LYS A 568 -26.53 -18.47 -2.84
N ALA A 569 -26.94 -19.19 -3.90
CA ALA A 569 -26.27 -20.40 -4.35
C ALA A 569 -24.83 -20.12 -4.84
N MET A 570 -24.62 -19.04 -5.61
CA MET A 570 -23.29 -18.59 -6.04
C MET A 570 -22.41 -18.22 -4.85
N THR A 571 -22.96 -17.51 -3.86
CA THR A 571 -22.24 -17.16 -2.63
C THR A 571 -21.83 -18.40 -1.85
N ALA A 572 -22.73 -19.37 -1.68
CA ALA A 572 -22.42 -20.61 -0.98
C ALA A 572 -21.40 -21.48 -1.74
N TRP A 573 -21.48 -21.52 -3.07
CA TRP A 573 -20.49 -22.18 -3.93
C TRP A 573 -19.11 -21.54 -3.80
N LYS A 574 -19.03 -20.20 -3.86
CA LYS A 574 -17.80 -19.43 -3.63
C LYS A 574 -17.18 -19.77 -2.26
N LEU A 575 -17.97 -19.68 -1.20
CA LEU A 575 -17.51 -19.96 0.17
C LEU A 575 -17.04 -21.42 0.35
N ALA A 576 -17.65 -22.38 -0.33
CA ALA A 576 -17.19 -23.78 -0.30
C ALA A 576 -15.81 -23.95 -0.94
N ILE A 577 -15.52 -23.23 -2.03
CA ILE A 577 -14.18 -23.22 -2.64
C ILE A 577 -13.17 -22.60 -1.68
N GLU A 578 -13.50 -21.46 -1.09
CA GLU A 578 -12.62 -20.72 -0.16
C GLU A 578 -12.32 -21.51 1.13
N ALA A 579 -13.25 -22.38 1.54
CA ALA A 579 -13.07 -23.33 2.64
C ALA A 579 -12.25 -24.59 2.27
N GLU A 580 -11.79 -24.69 1.02
CA GLU A 580 -11.16 -25.88 0.44
C GLU A 580 -12.04 -27.16 0.49
N ASP A 581 -13.36 -27.00 0.63
CA ASP A 581 -14.33 -28.10 0.68
C ASP A 581 -14.71 -28.53 -0.74
N VAL A 582 -13.94 -29.48 -1.29
CA VAL A 582 -14.18 -30.01 -2.63
C VAL A 582 -15.55 -30.67 -2.74
N ASP A 583 -15.96 -31.49 -1.78
CA ASP A 583 -17.23 -32.19 -1.87
C ASP A 583 -18.42 -31.23 -1.68
N GLY A 584 -18.30 -30.25 -0.78
CA GLY A 584 -19.26 -29.16 -0.62
C GLY A 584 -19.37 -28.29 -1.87
N THR A 585 -18.25 -28.01 -2.55
CA THR A 585 -18.24 -27.30 -3.83
C THR A 585 -18.97 -28.09 -4.90
N LEU A 586 -18.66 -29.38 -5.05
CA LEU A 586 -19.25 -30.25 -6.08
C LEU A 586 -20.73 -30.57 -5.80
N ALA A 587 -21.20 -30.46 -4.56
CA ALA A 587 -22.61 -30.58 -4.21
C ALA A 587 -23.49 -29.51 -4.87
N TRP A 588 -22.90 -28.39 -5.31
CA TRP A 588 -23.58 -27.34 -6.07
C TRP A 588 -23.67 -27.63 -7.57
N TYR A 589 -22.98 -28.65 -8.08
CA TYR A 589 -23.04 -29.03 -9.50
C TYR A 589 -24.23 -29.97 -9.76
N ALA A 590 -24.84 -29.83 -10.92
CA ALA A 590 -25.86 -30.77 -11.38
C ALA A 590 -25.22 -32.13 -11.73
N THR A 591 -25.94 -33.22 -11.53
CA THR A 591 -25.45 -34.59 -11.81
C THR A 591 -25.12 -34.83 -13.29
N ASP A 592 -25.74 -34.05 -14.17
CA ASP A 592 -25.52 -34.03 -15.62
C ASP A 592 -24.72 -32.80 -16.07
N TYR A 593 -24.00 -32.13 -15.16
CA TYR A 593 -23.13 -31.00 -15.50
C TYR A 593 -22.18 -31.37 -16.63
N ARG A 594 -22.12 -30.49 -17.64
CA ARG A 594 -21.29 -30.71 -18.83
C ARG A 594 -20.89 -29.37 -19.47
N GLU A 595 -19.59 -29.22 -19.70
CA GLU A 595 -19.02 -28.07 -20.40
C GLU A 595 -19.05 -28.26 -21.92
N SER A 596 -18.80 -27.18 -22.67
CA SER A 596 -18.89 -27.14 -24.14
C SER A 596 -17.93 -28.10 -24.85
N ASP A 597 -16.80 -28.45 -24.22
CA ASP A 597 -15.82 -29.43 -24.71
C ASP A 597 -16.05 -30.86 -24.19
N GLY A 598 -17.16 -31.08 -23.47
CA GLY A 598 -17.56 -32.39 -22.97
C GLY A 598 -17.03 -32.76 -21.59
N ARG A 599 -16.24 -31.90 -20.93
CA ARG A 599 -15.81 -32.10 -19.54
C ARG A 599 -17.01 -32.12 -18.58
N THR A 600 -16.85 -32.84 -17.47
CA THR A 600 -17.93 -33.12 -16.51
C THR A 600 -17.51 -32.67 -15.10
N VAL A 601 -18.39 -32.89 -14.11
CA VAL A 601 -18.11 -32.57 -12.70
C VAL A 601 -16.83 -33.25 -12.19
N GLU A 602 -16.47 -34.42 -12.74
CA GLU A 602 -15.22 -35.11 -12.40
C GLU A 602 -13.97 -34.35 -12.87
N SER A 603 -14.03 -33.60 -13.97
CA SER A 603 -12.92 -32.76 -14.43
C SER A 603 -12.65 -31.62 -13.43
N VAL A 604 -13.71 -30.99 -12.91
CA VAL A 604 -13.60 -29.95 -11.87
C VAL A 604 -13.05 -30.55 -10.57
N ARG A 605 -13.54 -31.73 -10.17
CA ARG A 605 -13.04 -32.47 -9.00
C ARG A 605 -11.53 -32.71 -9.08
N VAL A 606 -11.04 -33.18 -10.22
CA VAL A 606 -9.61 -33.42 -10.44
C VAL A 606 -8.82 -32.12 -10.35
N ALA A 607 -9.29 -31.05 -10.98
CA ALA A 607 -8.59 -29.77 -10.94
C ALA A 607 -8.50 -29.19 -9.52
N LEU A 608 -9.60 -29.19 -8.75
CA LEU A 608 -9.60 -28.74 -7.36
C LEU A 608 -8.70 -29.60 -6.47
N ARG A 609 -8.73 -30.93 -6.61
CA ARG A 609 -7.85 -31.83 -5.85
C ARG A 609 -6.38 -31.70 -6.23
N CYS A 610 -6.07 -31.30 -7.46
CA CYS A 610 -4.70 -31.00 -7.88
C CYS A 610 -4.23 -29.63 -7.41
N LEU A 611 -5.16 -28.72 -7.13
CA LEU A 611 -4.86 -27.37 -6.72
C LEU A 611 -4.62 -27.25 -5.21
N LEU A 612 -5.56 -27.81 -4.42
CA LEU A 612 -5.69 -27.52 -3.00
C LEU A 612 -4.84 -28.44 -2.12
N TRP A 613 -4.07 -27.85 -1.21
CA TRP A 613 -3.16 -28.56 -0.30
C TRP A 613 -3.87 -29.55 0.61
N SER A 614 -5.03 -29.20 1.18
CA SER A 614 -5.80 -30.09 2.07
C SER A 614 -6.07 -31.46 1.43
N GLN A 615 -6.27 -31.49 0.11
CA GLN A 615 -6.55 -32.71 -0.64
C GLN A 615 -5.29 -33.52 -0.97
N LEU A 616 -4.16 -32.85 -1.21
CA LEU A 616 -2.90 -33.49 -1.53
C LEU A 616 -2.19 -34.04 -0.28
N SER A 617 -2.23 -33.30 0.83
CA SER A 617 -1.59 -33.71 2.09
C SER A 617 -2.18 -35.01 2.66
N GLU A 618 -3.48 -35.22 2.59
CA GLU A 618 -4.11 -36.47 3.04
C GLU A 618 -3.58 -37.70 2.26
N ARG A 619 -3.25 -37.52 0.97
CA ARG A 619 -2.85 -38.61 0.07
C ARG A 619 -1.34 -38.79 -0.06
N PHE A 620 -0.59 -37.70 0.06
CA PHE A 620 0.84 -37.63 -0.23
C PHE A 620 1.66 -37.11 0.95
N GLY A 621 1.06 -36.88 2.13
CA GLY A 621 1.80 -36.44 3.32
C GLY A 621 2.92 -37.42 3.73
N SER A 622 2.77 -38.72 3.45
CA SER A 622 3.86 -39.68 3.64
C SER A 622 5.02 -39.51 2.65
N LEU A 623 4.76 -38.95 1.45
CA LEU A 623 5.80 -38.61 0.48
C LEU A 623 6.52 -37.31 0.84
N GLU A 624 5.96 -36.49 1.73
CA GLU A 624 6.67 -35.33 2.30
C GLU A 624 7.90 -35.79 3.10
N GLU A 625 7.78 -36.86 3.89
CA GLU A 625 8.91 -37.46 4.61
C GLU A 625 9.96 -38.07 3.66
N GLU A 626 9.54 -38.62 2.51
CA GLU A 626 10.42 -39.35 1.58
C GLU A 626 11.06 -38.43 0.53
N TRP A 627 10.29 -37.53 -0.07
CA TRP A 627 10.65 -36.70 -1.22
C TRP A 627 10.80 -35.22 -0.83
N GLY A 628 10.50 -34.89 0.42
CA GLY A 628 10.75 -33.60 1.03
C GLY A 628 9.71 -32.52 0.73
N ARG A 629 8.89 -32.64 -0.34
CA ARG A 629 7.95 -31.59 -0.80
C ARG A 629 6.76 -32.11 -1.62
N VAL A 630 5.57 -31.54 -1.42
CA VAL A 630 4.40 -31.67 -2.34
C VAL A 630 3.91 -30.26 -2.72
N ALA A 631 4.13 -29.83 -3.95
CA ALA A 631 3.73 -28.50 -4.38
C ALA A 631 2.19 -28.35 -4.49
N ALA A 632 1.59 -27.55 -3.60
CA ALA A 632 0.17 -27.22 -3.59
C ALA A 632 -0.10 -25.81 -3.06
N TRP A 633 -1.33 -25.34 -3.27
CA TRP A 633 -1.79 -24.01 -2.91
C TRP A 633 -2.75 -24.06 -1.72
N ARG A 634 -2.75 -23.01 -0.90
CA ARG A 634 -3.62 -22.88 0.29
C ARG A 634 -4.45 -21.60 0.22
N ARG A 635 -5.56 -21.58 0.98
CA ARG A 635 -6.41 -20.40 1.20
C ARG A 635 -6.88 -19.78 -0.11
N PRO A 636 -7.57 -20.55 -0.97
CA PRO A 636 -8.12 -19.99 -2.19
C PRO A 636 -9.08 -18.84 -1.84
N VAL A 637 -9.01 -17.79 -2.64
CA VAL A 637 -9.90 -16.63 -2.61
C VAL A 637 -10.54 -16.51 -3.97
N VAL A 638 -11.86 -16.38 -4.00
CA VAL A 638 -12.66 -16.27 -5.22
C VAL A 638 -13.33 -14.91 -5.23
N ARG A 639 -12.92 -14.02 -6.12
CA ARG A 639 -13.69 -12.83 -6.46
C ARG A 639 -14.64 -13.17 -7.59
N LEU A 640 -15.94 -13.21 -7.30
CA LEU A 640 -17.01 -13.46 -8.27
C LEU A 640 -17.94 -12.26 -8.30
N ARG A 641 -18.25 -11.71 -9.48
CA ARG A 641 -19.10 -10.51 -9.61
C ARG A 641 -20.13 -10.69 -10.72
N THR A 642 -21.40 -10.43 -10.40
CA THR A 642 -22.49 -10.54 -11.36
C THR A 642 -22.48 -9.35 -12.32
N ARG A 643 -22.63 -9.59 -13.63
CA ARG A 643 -22.63 -8.53 -14.66
C ARG A 643 -23.96 -8.44 -15.40
N ALA A 644 -24.58 -9.58 -15.68
CA ALA A 644 -25.91 -9.60 -16.29
C ALA A 644 -26.67 -10.88 -15.95
N TRP A 645 -28.00 -10.75 -15.90
CA TRP A 645 -28.93 -11.87 -15.89
C TRP A 645 -29.38 -12.09 -17.33
N GLU A 646 -28.72 -12.98 -18.06
CA GLU A 646 -28.98 -13.23 -19.49
C GLU A 646 -30.29 -14.02 -19.70
N HIS A 647 -30.66 -14.87 -18.74
CA HIS A 647 -31.90 -15.62 -18.74
C HIS A 647 -32.39 -15.86 -17.31
N VAL A 648 -33.68 -15.66 -17.04
CA VAL A 648 -34.30 -15.95 -15.74
C VAL A 648 -35.63 -16.63 -15.96
N SER A 649 -35.78 -17.86 -15.46
CA SER A 649 -37.01 -18.63 -15.45
C SER A 649 -37.10 -19.49 -14.19
N SER A 650 -38.27 -20.09 -13.92
CA SER A 650 -38.46 -20.95 -12.74
C SER A 650 -37.54 -22.16 -12.70
N ASP A 651 -37.06 -22.60 -13.87
CA ASP A 651 -36.35 -23.87 -14.05
C ASP A 651 -34.87 -23.63 -14.33
N GLU A 652 -34.51 -22.50 -14.94
CA GLU A 652 -33.16 -22.19 -15.37
C GLU A 652 -32.86 -20.69 -15.28
N VAL A 653 -31.65 -20.36 -14.82
CA VAL A 653 -31.11 -19.00 -14.75
C VAL A 653 -29.71 -19.00 -15.35
N VAL A 654 -29.44 -18.06 -16.25
CA VAL A 654 -28.12 -17.87 -16.87
C VAL A 654 -27.58 -16.51 -16.43
N VAL A 655 -26.41 -16.55 -15.80
CA VAL A 655 -25.73 -15.37 -15.25
C VAL A 655 -24.43 -15.15 -16.01
N LEU A 656 -24.22 -13.96 -16.54
CA LEU A 656 -22.89 -13.50 -16.92
C LEU A 656 -22.20 -12.98 -15.65
N ALA A 657 -21.11 -13.62 -15.27
CA ALA A 657 -20.29 -13.23 -14.13
C ALA A 657 -18.85 -12.93 -14.60
N GLN A 658 -18.13 -12.15 -13.79
CA GLN A 658 -16.68 -12.04 -13.86
C GLN A 658 -16.07 -12.73 -12.66
N TYR A 659 -15.00 -13.50 -12.87
CA TYR A 659 -14.35 -14.22 -11.79
C TYR A 659 -12.83 -14.07 -11.81
N GLN A 660 -12.25 -14.18 -10.63
CA GLN A 660 -10.83 -14.36 -10.40
C GLN A 660 -10.66 -15.27 -9.20
N LEU A 661 -9.85 -16.31 -9.33
CA LEU A 661 -9.45 -17.20 -8.24
C LEU A 661 -7.95 -16.98 -8.01
N TRP A 662 -7.55 -16.79 -6.75
CA TRP A 662 -6.14 -16.82 -6.38
C TRP A 662 -5.91 -17.63 -5.11
N ALA A 663 -4.69 -18.13 -4.94
CA ALA A 663 -4.32 -18.92 -3.78
C ALA A 663 -2.84 -18.71 -3.47
N GLY A 664 -2.51 -18.78 -2.18
CA GLY A 664 -1.16 -18.58 -1.67
C GLY A 664 -0.30 -19.84 -1.71
N ALA A 665 1.00 -19.66 -1.87
CA ALA A 665 1.96 -20.75 -1.91
C ALA A 665 1.92 -21.56 -0.60
N GLY A 666 1.66 -22.87 -0.68
CA GLY A 666 1.81 -23.76 0.49
C GLY A 666 3.28 -23.84 0.93
N PRO A 667 3.58 -24.37 2.14
CA PRO A 667 4.93 -24.34 2.76
C PRO A 667 6.05 -25.00 1.93
N GLU A 668 5.69 -25.72 0.88
CA GLU A 668 6.59 -26.46 0.00
C GLU A 668 7.01 -25.69 -1.27
N MET A 669 6.40 -24.53 -1.52
CA MET A 669 6.62 -23.68 -2.70
C MET A 669 7.55 -22.51 -2.35
N GLU A 670 7.80 -21.57 -3.27
CA GLU A 670 8.42 -20.31 -2.85
C GLU A 670 7.36 -19.44 -2.12
N PRO A 671 7.69 -18.89 -0.94
CA PRO A 671 6.82 -18.11 -0.05
C PRO A 671 5.91 -17.06 -0.71
N SER A 672 6.32 -16.54 -1.86
CA SER A 672 5.73 -15.38 -2.52
C SER A 672 4.93 -15.67 -3.77
N ASP A 673 4.89 -16.93 -4.21
CA ASP A 673 4.19 -17.27 -5.42
C ASP A 673 2.70 -17.13 -5.15
N MET A 674 1.96 -16.59 -6.12
CA MET A 674 0.50 -16.55 -6.11
C MET A 674 0.00 -17.20 -7.39
N LEU A 675 -0.86 -18.19 -7.26
CA LEU A 675 -1.65 -18.65 -8.40
C LEU A 675 -2.73 -17.61 -8.66
N LYS A 676 -2.86 -17.12 -9.89
CA LYS A 676 -4.03 -16.35 -10.33
C LYS A 676 -4.68 -17.00 -11.54
N LEU A 677 -6.01 -17.14 -11.48
CA LEU A 677 -6.85 -17.71 -12.52
C LEU A 677 -8.04 -16.78 -12.83
N PRO A 678 -8.48 -16.70 -14.09
CA PRO A 678 -7.94 -17.41 -15.25
C PRO A 678 -6.57 -16.87 -15.70
N PHE A 679 -5.68 -17.75 -16.15
CA PHE A 679 -4.39 -17.35 -16.70
C PHE A 679 -4.49 -17.16 -18.21
N GLY A 680 -4.13 -15.98 -18.73
CA GLY A 680 -4.12 -15.70 -20.17
C GLY A 680 -5.48 -15.78 -20.88
N ARG A 681 -6.59 -15.79 -20.13
CA ARG A 681 -7.98 -15.79 -20.65
C ARG A 681 -8.78 -14.64 -20.02
N CYS A 682 -9.95 -14.34 -20.57
CA CYS A 682 -10.86 -13.33 -20.03
C CYS A 682 -11.46 -13.79 -18.68
N ASN A 683 -11.74 -12.83 -17.79
CA ASN A 683 -12.43 -13.07 -16.52
C ASN A 683 -13.94 -13.31 -16.68
N ASP A 684 -14.51 -13.06 -17.85
CA ASP A 684 -15.93 -13.30 -18.12
C ASP A 684 -16.25 -14.80 -18.13
N MET A 685 -17.33 -15.18 -17.45
CA MET A 685 -17.83 -16.54 -17.36
C MET A 685 -19.35 -16.55 -17.29
N ARG A 686 -19.98 -17.27 -18.22
CA ARG A 686 -21.41 -17.57 -18.19
C ARG A 686 -21.65 -18.77 -17.29
N MET A 687 -22.49 -18.61 -16.26
CA MET A 687 -22.90 -19.67 -15.33
C MET A 687 -24.37 -20.00 -15.55
N THR A 688 -24.69 -21.24 -15.92
CA THR A 688 -26.07 -21.72 -16.06
C THR A 688 -26.46 -22.52 -14.83
N TRP A 689 -27.46 -22.03 -14.10
CA TRP A 689 -28.05 -22.66 -12.92
C TRP A 689 -29.40 -23.26 -13.26
N ARG A 690 -29.67 -24.49 -12.83
CA ARG A 690 -30.94 -25.19 -13.02
C ARG A 690 -31.57 -25.51 -11.67
N ARG A 691 -32.88 -25.32 -11.54
CA ARG A 691 -33.64 -25.72 -10.36
C ARG A 691 -33.79 -27.25 -10.34
N THR A 692 -33.48 -27.84 -9.19
CA THR A 692 -33.64 -29.27 -8.92
C THR A 692 -34.42 -29.46 -7.62
N GLU A 693 -34.76 -30.70 -7.27
CA GLU A 693 -35.38 -31.02 -5.97
C GLU A 693 -34.50 -30.58 -4.79
N ALA A 694 -33.18 -30.55 -4.97
CA ALA A 694 -32.21 -30.13 -3.97
C ALA A 694 -31.91 -28.61 -4.00
N GLY A 695 -32.63 -27.84 -4.81
CA GLY A 695 -32.42 -26.40 -5.04
C GLY A 695 -31.68 -26.09 -6.33
N TRP A 696 -31.13 -24.87 -6.44
CA TRP A 696 -30.35 -24.44 -7.62
C TRP A 696 -29.02 -25.19 -7.72
N ARG A 697 -28.71 -25.68 -8.92
CA ARG A 697 -27.47 -26.42 -9.24
C ARG A 697 -26.82 -25.91 -10.51
N LEU A 698 -25.50 -25.79 -10.51
CA LEU A 698 -24.69 -25.37 -11.64
C LEU A 698 -24.69 -26.47 -12.71
N LYS A 699 -25.27 -26.16 -13.86
CA LYS A 699 -25.43 -27.06 -15.00
C LYS A 699 -24.30 -26.91 -16.02
N ASN A 700 -23.76 -25.70 -16.17
CA ASN A 700 -22.70 -25.39 -17.13
C ASN A 700 -21.94 -24.11 -16.74
N THR A 701 -20.67 -24.03 -17.14
CA THR A 701 -19.82 -22.83 -17.13
C THR A 701 -19.18 -22.64 -18.50
N ASP A 702 -19.25 -21.44 -19.08
CA ASP A 702 -18.65 -21.12 -20.38
C ASP A 702 -17.94 -19.75 -20.36
N PRO A 703 -16.59 -19.68 -20.49
CA PRO A 703 -15.69 -20.82 -20.54
C PRO A 703 -15.72 -21.63 -19.23
N PRO A 704 -15.12 -22.83 -19.26
CA PRO A 704 -14.84 -23.65 -18.09
C PRO A 704 -14.24 -22.88 -16.91
N PHE A 705 -14.81 -23.07 -15.72
CA PHE A 705 -14.38 -22.37 -14.49
C PHE A 705 -12.93 -22.68 -14.13
N LEU A 706 -12.59 -23.96 -14.09
CA LEU A 706 -11.26 -24.41 -13.72
C LEU A 706 -10.90 -25.64 -14.57
N GLN A 707 -9.77 -25.58 -15.24
CA GLN A 707 -9.20 -26.69 -15.98
C GLN A 707 -7.93 -27.16 -15.25
N ALA A 708 -7.67 -28.47 -15.25
CA ALA A 708 -6.38 -28.97 -14.74
C ALA A 708 -5.22 -28.40 -15.57
N GLU A 709 -5.51 -28.10 -16.84
CA GLU A 709 -4.62 -27.52 -17.82
C GLU A 709 -4.16 -26.11 -17.44
N ASP A 710 -5.03 -25.33 -16.77
CA ASP A 710 -4.69 -23.99 -16.28
C ASP A 710 -3.57 -24.03 -15.22
N LEU A 711 -3.36 -25.19 -14.60
CA LEU A 711 -2.35 -25.39 -13.57
C LEU A 711 -0.99 -25.79 -14.17
N PHE A 712 -0.92 -26.21 -15.45
CA PHE A 712 0.32 -26.66 -16.07
C PHE A 712 1.43 -25.59 -16.11
N PRO A 713 1.18 -24.32 -16.49
CA PRO A 713 2.23 -23.31 -16.52
C PRO A 713 2.90 -23.12 -15.16
N TYR A 714 2.11 -23.11 -14.09
CA TYR A 714 2.61 -23.01 -12.72
C TYR A 714 3.37 -24.28 -12.31
N ARG A 715 2.80 -25.46 -12.57
CA ARG A 715 3.49 -26.71 -12.25
C ARG A 715 4.80 -26.86 -13.01
N TYR A 716 4.87 -26.49 -14.28
CA TYR A 716 6.11 -26.56 -15.06
C TYR A 716 7.17 -25.59 -14.56
N THR A 717 6.77 -24.35 -14.23
CA THR A 717 7.69 -23.30 -13.76
C THR A 717 8.31 -23.63 -12.41
N TYR A 718 7.54 -24.24 -11.50
CA TYR A 718 7.97 -24.45 -10.11
C TYR A 718 8.31 -25.90 -9.75
N GLN A 719 7.79 -26.90 -10.48
CA GLN A 719 8.02 -28.32 -10.17
C GLN A 719 9.09 -28.97 -11.06
N GLY A 720 9.68 -28.25 -12.03
CA GLY A 720 10.82 -28.72 -12.82
C GLY A 720 10.64 -30.12 -13.42
N TRP A 721 9.49 -30.37 -14.06
CA TRP A 721 9.24 -31.60 -14.83
C TRP A 721 9.89 -31.57 -16.21
#